data_AF-A0A7K9AQM1-F1
#
_entry.id   AF-A0A7K9AQM1-F1
#
_cell.length_a   1.000
_cell.length_b   1.000
_cell.length_c   1.000
_cell.angle_alpha   90.00
_cell.angle_beta   90.00
_cell.angle_gamma   90.00
#
_symmetry.space_group_name_H-M   'P 1'
#
loop_
_entity.id
_entity.type
_entity.pdbx_description
1 polymer ?
#
loop_
_entity_poly.entity_id
_entity_poly.type
_entity_poly.pdbx_seq_one_letter_code
_entity_poly.pdbx_strand_id
1 'polypeptide(L)'
;VSDEKDARGYLQALASKMTEELEALRNSSLGARATDMPWKMRRFAKLDMSARLELQSALDAEIRAKQAIQDELNKVKASCISTECKLQESEKKNMELLTDIERLKKETEELRSEKGVKHQDSQNSFLAFLNAPTSALDQFERSPSCIPANKGRRVTDHPPRSIHTPTMRTAYIGSGLSAPKPKAHQFVVKSFNTPTKCNQCTSLMVGLIRQGCTCEVCGFSCHVTCADKAPAVCPIPPEQTKGPLGIDPQKGIGTAYEGHVRVPKPAGVKKGWQRALAVICDFKLFLYDVAEGKASQPSVIVSQVIDMRDEEFSVSSVLASDVIHANRKDIPCIFRVTASQLSASSNKCSILILADGENEKSKWVGVLNELHRILKKNKLKDRSVYVPKEAYDSTLPLIKTTQSATIIDHERIALGNEEGLFVVHVTKDEIIRVGDNKKVHQIELIPNEQLIAVISGRNRHVRLFPMAALDGRETEFYKLAETKGCQSIVSGHVRHGALTCLCVAMKRQVLCYELNQSKTRHKKIKEIQVQGNVQWMSVFSERLCVGYQSGFLKYPLHGEGSPYSLLHPDDHTLSFISQQPTDAICAVEISNKEYLLCFSSVGVYVDCQGRRSRQQELMWPATPSSCCYNAPYLSVYSENAVDVFDVNSMEWIQTIPLKKVRPLNTEGSLNLLGLETIRLIYFKNKMAEGDELVVPETSDNSRKQMVRNINNKRRYSFRVPEEERMQQRRSMLRDPEMRNKLISNPTNFNHIAHMGPGDGIQILKDLPMNLRPQESRTVFSGSVSIPSITKSRTEPGRSMSASSGLAARSSAQNGSALRREFSGGSYGAKRQPMASPSDGSLSSGGLDQGSDAPTRDYEREDSDSPRHSTASNSSNLSSPPSPVSPHKTKSLSLESSDHVSWDS
;
A
#
# COMPACT_ATOMS: atom_id res chain seq x y z
N VAL A 1 35.41 -25.67 9.69
CA VAL A 1 35.82 -26.19 11.02
C VAL A 1 34.70 -26.96 11.72
N SER A 2 33.68 -26.35 12.36
CA SER A 2 32.62 -27.14 13.04
C SER A 2 31.84 -28.00 12.05
N ASP A 3 31.21 -27.36 11.07
CA ASP A 3 30.38 -28.00 10.03
C ASP A 3 31.17 -29.03 9.20
N GLU A 4 32.48 -28.85 9.10
CA GLU A 4 33.43 -29.76 8.45
C GLU A 4 33.73 -31.01 9.29
N LYS A 5 33.74 -30.86 10.63
CA LYS A 5 33.86 -31.96 11.59
C LYS A 5 32.56 -32.79 11.63
N ASP A 6 31.41 -32.12 11.58
CA ASP A 6 30.09 -32.76 11.51
C ASP A 6 29.89 -33.47 10.15
N ALA A 7 30.30 -32.85 9.04
CA ALA A 7 30.30 -33.47 7.71
C ALA A 7 31.23 -34.71 7.65
N ARG A 8 32.45 -34.64 8.22
CA ARG A 8 33.32 -35.82 8.35
C ARG A 8 32.68 -36.92 9.21
N GLY A 9 32.06 -36.56 10.34
CA GLY A 9 31.33 -37.51 11.20
C GLY A 9 30.21 -38.22 10.46
N TYR A 10 29.39 -37.48 9.70
CA TYR A 10 28.30 -38.04 8.90
C TYR A 10 28.82 -38.96 7.79
N LEU A 11 29.85 -38.54 7.05
CA LEU A 11 30.47 -39.35 6.00
C LEU A 11 31.14 -40.61 6.55
N GLN A 12 31.76 -40.55 7.73
CA GLN A 12 32.39 -41.73 8.35
C GLN A 12 31.34 -42.71 8.89
N ALA A 13 30.22 -42.23 9.45
CA ALA A 13 29.09 -43.09 9.80
C ALA A 13 28.46 -43.74 8.56
N LEU A 14 28.33 -43.01 7.45
CA LEU A 14 27.85 -43.55 6.18
C LEU A 14 28.81 -44.61 5.61
N ALA A 15 30.12 -44.36 5.66
CA ALA A 15 31.14 -45.29 5.22
C ALA A 15 31.13 -46.59 6.05
N SER A 16 31.07 -46.51 7.38
CA SER A 16 30.93 -47.69 8.24
C SER A 16 29.67 -48.49 7.92
N LYS A 17 28.52 -47.83 7.69
CA LYS A 17 27.28 -48.50 7.31
C LYS A 17 27.37 -49.18 5.94
N MET A 18 28.02 -48.54 4.96
CA MET A 18 28.27 -49.15 3.65
C MET A 18 29.25 -50.34 3.74
N THR A 19 30.21 -50.32 4.66
CA THR A 19 31.07 -51.48 4.95
C THR A 19 30.27 -52.62 5.60
N GLU A 20 29.42 -52.35 6.59
CA GLU A 20 28.54 -53.37 7.18
C GLU A 20 27.59 -53.97 6.13
N GLU A 21 27.02 -53.16 5.23
CA GLU A 21 26.16 -53.65 4.13
C GLU A 21 26.94 -54.43 3.07
N LEU A 22 28.18 -54.04 2.76
CA LEU A 22 29.07 -54.81 1.87
C LEU A 22 29.51 -56.14 2.50
N GLU A 23 29.81 -56.18 3.79
CA GLU A 23 30.12 -57.43 4.50
C GLU A 23 28.88 -58.32 4.64
N ALA A 24 27.69 -57.76 4.84
CA ALA A 24 26.44 -58.50 4.81
C ALA A 24 26.17 -59.11 3.42
N LEU A 25 26.38 -58.33 2.35
CA LEU A 25 26.28 -58.83 0.96
C LEU A 25 27.32 -59.93 0.69
N ARG A 26 28.58 -59.74 1.10
CA ARG A 26 29.66 -60.73 0.94
C ARG A 26 29.34 -62.02 1.67
N ASN A 27 28.87 -61.94 2.92
CA ASN A 27 28.44 -63.09 3.72
C ASN A 27 27.16 -63.76 3.20
N SER A 28 26.32 -63.05 2.44
CA SER A 28 25.17 -63.66 1.73
C SER A 28 25.55 -64.35 0.41
N SER A 29 26.75 -64.09 -0.12
CA SER A 29 27.23 -64.67 -1.40
C SER A 29 27.93 -66.03 -1.25
N LEU A 30 28.21 -66.47 -0.01
CA LEU A 30 28.76 -67.79 0.31
C LEU A 30 27.71 -68.65 1.01
N GLY A 31 27.06 -69.53 0.26
CA GLY A 31 25.96 -70.37 0.77
C GLY A 31 26.42 -71.46 1.74
N ALA A 32 26.32 -71.22 3.05
CA ALA A 32 26.56 -72.24 4.08
C ALA A 32 25.64 -72.08 5.32
N ARG A 33 24.64 -72.98 5.40
CA ARG A 33 23.97 -73.53 6.60
C ARG A 33 23.48 -72.57 7.70
N ALA A 34 22.17 -72.61 7.94
CA ALA A 34 21.55 -71.97 9.09
C ALA A 34 21.69 -72.81 10.38
N THR A 35 22.45 -72.29 11.35
CA THR A 35 22.26 -72.49 12.80
C THR A 35 22.84 -71.29 13.56
N ASP A 36 22.28 -71.00 14.74
CA ASP A 36 22.77 -70.06 15.77
C ASP A 36 23.22 -68.65 15.38
N MET A 37 22.33 -67.67 15.59
CA MET A 37 22.68 -66.39 16.25
C MET A 37 21.53 -65.91 17.18
N PRO A 38 21.27 -66.58 18.32
CA PRO A 38 20.13 -66.25 19.19
C PRO A 38 20.15 -64.81 19.74
N TRP A 39 21.33 -64.20 19.87
CA TRP A 39 21.46 -62.81 20.31
C TRP A 39 20.99 -61.78 19.27
N LYS A 40 21.08 -62.09 17.96
CA LYS A 40 20.53 -61.21 16.91
C LYS A 40 19.01 -61.19 16.98
N MET A 41 18.37 -62.35 17.12
CA MET A 41 16.93 -62.44 17.36
C MET A 41 16.50 -61.71 18.65
N ARG A 42 17.24 -61.88 19.77
CA ARG A 42 16.98 -61.13 21.02
C ARG A 42 17.13 -59.61 20.86
N ARG A 43 18.08 -59.13 20.03
CA ARG A 43 18.24 -57.69 19.74
C ARG A 43 17.11 -57.15 18.87
N PHE A 44 16.71 -57.87 17.83
CA PHE A 44 15.54 -57.52 17.01
C PHE A 44 14.24 -57.53 17.83
N ALA A 45 14.00 -58.56 18.65
CA ALA A 45 12.84 -58.63 19.53
C ALA A 45 12.79 -57.49 20.57
N LYS A 46 13.94 -57.06 21.11
CA LYS A 46 14.01 -55.87 21.97
C LYS A 46 13.71 -54.57 21.22
N LEU A 47 14.15 -54.43 19.97
CA LEU A 47 13.86 -53.25 19.14
C LEU A 47 12.38 -53.22 18.71
N ASP A 48 11.80 -54.36 18.33
CA ASP A 48 10.36 -54.48 18.04
C ASP A 48 9.51 -54.17 19.28
N MET A 49 9.86 -54.75 20.44
CA MET A 49 9.21 -54.43 21.71
C MET A 49 9.33 -52.94 22.09
N SER A 50 10.48 -52.31 21.84
CA SER A 50 10.67 -50.87 22.04
C SER A 50 9.79 -50.04 21.11
N ALA A 51 9.76 -50.36 19.82
CA ALA A 51 8.92 -49.68 18.83
C ALA A 51 7.42 -49.84 19.13
N ARG A 52 7.00 -51.01 19.62
CA ARG A 52 5.62 -51.25 20.08
C ARG A 52 5.26 -50.42 21.32
N LEU A 53 6.18 -50.26 22.28
CA LEU A 53 5.97 -49.40 23.46
C LEU A 53 5.95 -47.91 23.10
N GLU A 54 6.79 -47.50 22.14
CA GLU A 54 6.81 -46.14 21.61
C GLU A 54 5.51 -45.81 20.83
N LEU A 55 5.03 -46.74 19.99
CA LEU A 55 3.73 -46.65 19.33
C LEU A 55 2.55 -46.62 20.32
N GLN A 56 2.60 -47.41 21.39
CA GLN A 56 1.58 -47.36 22.45
C GLN A 56 1.57 -45.99 23.15
N SER A 57 2.75 -45.48 23.52
CA SER A 57 2.89 -44.15 24.15
C SER A 57 2.36 -43.02 23.24
N ALA A 58 2.64 -43.11 21.94
CA ALA A 58 2.12 -42.18 20.93
C ALA A 58 0.59 -42.28 20.78
N LEU A 59 0.03 -43.50 20.72
CA LEU A 59 -1.41 -43.73 20.67
C LEU A 59 -2.12 -43.19 21.93
N ASP A 60 -1.57 -43.45 23.11
CA ASP A 60 -2.11 -42.94 24.38
C ASP A 60 -2.03 -41.40 24.45
N ALA A 61 -1.02 -40.79 23.82
CA ALA A 61 -0.92 -39.33 23.69
C ALA A 61 -1.97 -38.78 22.70
N GLU A 62 -2.20 -39.45 21.56
CA GLU A 62 -3.23 -39.07 20.59
C GLU A 62 -4.64 -39.20 21.19
N ILE A 63 -4.90 -40.24 21.98
CA ILE A 63 -6.15 -40.43 22.73
C ILE A 63 -6.37 -39.27 23.72
N ARG A 64 -5.35 -38.89 24.51
CA ARG A 64 -5.44 -37.73 25.42
C ARG A 64 -5.68 -36.41 24.67
N ALA A 65 -5.02 -36.22 23.52
CA ALA A 65 -5.22 -35.03 22.70
C ALA A 65 -6.65 -34.95 22.12
N LYS A 66 -7.19 -36.07 21.61
CA LYS A 66 -8.57 -36.16 21.12
C LYS A 66 -9.59 -35.92 22.23
N GLN A 67 -9.35 -36.43 23.44
CA GLN A 67 -10.22 -36.18 24.59
C GLN A 67 -10.25 -34.68 24.94
N ALA A 68 -9.09 -34.02 25.04
CA ALA A 68 -9.00 -32.58 25.32
C ALA A 68 -9.71 -31.72 24.25
N ILE A 69 -9.59 -32.08 22.97
CA ILE A 69 -10.30 -31.43 21.86
C ILE A 69 -11.82 -31.66 21.98
N GLN A 70 -12.25 -32.85 22.37
CA GLN A 70 -13.67 -33.18 22.58
C GLN A 70 -14.28 -32.40 23.76
N ASP A 71 -13.51 -32.20 24.83
CA ASP A 71 -13.95 -31.46 26.02
C ASP A 71 -14.05 -29.96 25.74
N GLU A 72 -13.09 -29.35 25.04
CA GLU A 72 -13.20 -27.97 24.57
C GLU A 72 -14.33 -27.80 23.53
N LEU A 73 -14.58 -28.77 22.65
CA LEU A 73 -15.73 -28.75 21.74
C LEU A 73 -17.06 -28.77 22.51
N ASN A 74 -17.16 -29.55 23.59
CA ASN A 74 -18.34 -29.58 24.45
C ASN A 74 -18.55 -28.25 25.21
N LYS A 75 -17.46 -27.66 25.69
CA LYS A 75 -17.44 -26.33 26.34
C LYS A 75 -17.82 -25.20 25.38
N VAL A 76 -17.37 -25.23 24.13
CA VAL A 76 -17.79 -24.29 23.08
C VAL A 76 -19.27 -24.46 22.73
N LYS A 77 -19.78 -25.69 22.62
CA LYS A 77 -21.22 -25.95 22.43
C LYS A 77 -22.06 -25.37 23.58
N ALA A 78 -21.66 -25.60 24.83
CA ALA A 78 -22.35 -25.05 26.01
C ALA A 78 -22.35 -23.51 26.03
N SER A 79 -21.22 -22.89 25.64
CA SER A 79 -21.13 -21.43 25.46
C SER A 79 -22.09 -20.92 24.38
N CYS A 80 -22.13 -21.58 23.22
CA CYS A 80 -23.01 -21.24 22.10
C CYS A 80 -24.49 -21.26 22.50
N ILE A 81 -24.94 -22.32 23.19
CA ILE A 81 -26.31 -22.44 23.70
C ILE A 81 -26.60 -21.32 24.71
N SER A 82 -25.65 -20.98 25.59
CA SER A 82 -25.80 -19.85 26.52
C SER A 82 -25.94 -18.50 25.81
N THR A 83 -25.23 -18.28 24.69
CA THR A 83 -25.39 -17.06 23.89
C THR A 83 -26.70 -17.03 23.10
N GLU A 84 -27.16 -18.17 22.60
CA GLU A 84 -28.41 -18.30 21.86
C GLU A 84 -29.64 -18.03 22.76
N CYS A 85 -29.67 -18.59 23.97
CA CYS A 85 -30.72 -18.28 24.95
C CYS A 85 -30.73 -16.79 25.36
N LYS A 86 -29.55 -16.15 25.50
CA LYS A 86 -29.45 -14.71 25.78
C LYS A 86 -29.91 -13.84 24.61
N LEU A 87 -29.69 -14.30 23.38
CA LEU A 87 -30.20 -13.63 22.18
C LEU A 87 -31.74 -13.69 22.16
N GLN A 88 -32.34 -14.86 22.34
CA GLN A 88 -33.80 -15.04 22.41
C GLN A 88 -34.44 -14.23 23.56
N GLU A 89 -33.80 -14.16 24.73
CA GLU A 89 -34.28 -13.33 25.85
C GLU A 89 -34.21 -11.83 25.50
N SER A 90 -33.17 -11.39 24.79
CA SER A 90 -33.01 -10.01 24.31
C SER A 90 -34.02 -9.66 23.20
N GLU A 91 -34.29 -10.59 22.28
CA GLU A 91 -35.30 -10.46 21.23
C GLU A 91 -36.71 -10.34 21.81
N LYS A 92 -37.05 -11.17 22.81
CA LYS A 92 -38.32 -11.07 23.55
C LYS A 92 -38.49 -9.71 24.22
N LYS A 93 -37.46 -9.21 24.92
CA LYS A 93 -37.48 -7.87 25.55
C LYS A 93 -37.57 -6.74 24.52
N ASN A 94 -36.94 -6.89 23.36
CA ASN A 94 -37.05 -5.92 22.27
C ASN A 94 -38.48 -5.90 21.68
N MET A 95 -39.13 -7.06 21.56
CA MET A 95 -40.52 -7.16 21.13
C MET A 95 -41.49 -6.54 22.15
N GLU A 96 -41.27 -6.77 23.45
CA GLU A 96 -42.01 -6.14 24.55
C GLU A 96 -41.89 -4.61 24.48
N LEU A 97 -40.66 -4.08 24.34
CA LEU A 97 -40.41 -2.64 24.18
C LEU A 97 -41.06 -2.05 22.92
N LEU A 98 -41.12 -2.79 21.81
CA LEU A 98 -41.83 -2.36 20.60
C LEU A 98 -43.35 -2.27 20.84
N THR A 99 -43.94 -3.22 21.58
CA THR A 99 -45.36 -3.14 21.96
C THR A 99 -45.66 -2.02 22.95
N ASP A 100 -44.74 -1.73 23.88
CA ASP A 100 -44.84 -0.58 24.79
C ASP A 100 -44.77 0.75 24.04
N ILE A 101 -43.85 0.88 23.08
CA ILE A 101 -43.74 2.06 22.20
C ILE A 101 -45.02 2.28 21.41
N GLU A 102 -45.63 1.23 20.84
CA GLU A 102 -46.86 1.37 20.07
C GLU A 102 -48.07 1.72 20.96
N ARG A 103 -48.15 1.16 22.18
CA ARG A 103 -49.14 1.56 23.18
C ARG A 103 -48.97 3.04 23.55
N LEU A 104 -47.76 3.49 23.88
CA LEU A 104 -47.47 4.88 24.26
C LEU A 104 -47.76 5.87 23.11
N LYS A 105 -47.53 5.50 21.84
CA LYS A 105 -47.98 6.30 20.70
C LYS A 105 -49.50 6.43 20.67
N LYS A 106 -50.23 5.32 20.84
CA LYS A 106 -51.69 5.31 20.83
C LYS A 106 -52.28 6.16 21.97
N GLU A 107 -51.76 6.00 23.19
CA GLU A 107 -52.10 6.86 24.33
C GLU A 107 -51.80 8.34 24.05
N THR A 108 -50.68 8.65 23.39
CA THR A 108 -50.31 10.03 22.99
C THR A 108 -51.26 10.61 21.93
N GLU A 109 -51.75 9.80 21.00
CA GLU A 109 -52.69 10.23 19.96
C GLU A 109 -54.13 10.37 20.52
N GLU A 110 -54.52 9.52 21.47
CA GLU A 110 -55.79 9.62 22.21
C GLU A 110 -55.80 10.89 23.08
N LEU A 111 -54.73 11.17 23.81
CA LEU A 111 -54.53 12.42 24.56
C LEU A 111 -54.45 13.68 23.67
N ARG A 112 -54.09 13.53 22.38
CA ARG A 112 -54.18 14.60 21.38
C ARG A 112 -55.63 14.80 20.91
N SER A 113 -56.40 13.74 20.77
CA SER A 113 -57.79 13.75 20.33
C SER A 113 -58.74 14.35 21.37
N GLU A 114 -58.56 14.01 22.66
CA GLU A 114 -59.44 14.49 23.74
C GLU A 114 -59.37 16.00 24.00
N LYS A 115 -58.28 16.69 23.61
CA LYS A 115 -58.10 18.14 23.81
C LYS A 115 -58.69 18.99 22.67
N GLY A 116 -59.88 18.62 22.21
CA GLY A 116 -60.63 19.31 21.13
C GLY A 116 -61.36 20.59 21.56
N VAL A 117 -60.66 21.61 22.08
CA VAL A 117 -61.23 22.94 22.38
C VAL A 117 -60.39 24.07 21.75
N LYS A 118 -61.04 25.20 21.45
CA LYS A 118 -60.61 26.27 20.52
C LYS A 118 -59.56 27.25 21.09
N HIS A 119 -59.05 28.09 20.17
CA HIS A 119 -58.00 29.14 20.28
C HIS A 119 -56.57 28.58 20.25
N GLN A 120 -55.67 28.97 19.34
CA GLN A 120 -55.23 30.29 18.79
C GLN A 120 -53.92 30.73 19.46
N ASP A 121 -52.89 30.90 18.63
CA ASP A 121 -51.59 31.56 18.83
C ASP A 121 -51.04 31.70 20.26
N SER A 122 -50.06 30.86 20.61
CA SER A 122 -48.82 31.31 21.30
C SER A 122 -47.77 30.20 21.42
N GLN A 123 -46.55 30.60 21.78
CA GLN A 123 -45.37 29.73 21.95
C GLN A 123 -45.25 29.22 23.39
N ASN A 124 -44.31 28.27 23.59
CA ASN A 124 -43.83 27.71 24.87
C ASN A 124 -44.71 26.60 25.47
N SER A 125 -44.20 25.69 26.32
CA SER A 125 -42.85 25.10 26.50
C SER A 125 -43.00 24.02 27.59
N PHE A 126 -42.30 22.88 27.50
CA PHE A 126 -42.28 21.92 28.62
C PHE A 126 -40.97 21.12 28.79
N LEU A 127 -40.14 20.98 27.75
CA LEU A 127 -38.87 20.25 27.82
C LEU A 127 -37.67 21.19 28.04
N ALA A 128 -37.74 22.01 29.08
CA ALA A 128 -36.69 22.95 29.48
C ALA A 128 -36.33 22.90 30.99
N PHE A 129 -36.74 21.83 31.71
CA PHE A 129 -36.65 21.77 33.18
C PHE A 129 -35.54 20.86 33.75
N LEU A 130 -34.77 20.15 32.91
CA LEU A 130 -33.76 19.17 33.38
C LEU A 130 -32.29 19.52 33.05
N ASN A 131 -32.01 20.75 32.59
CA ASN A 131 -30.65 21.22 32.35
C ASN A 131 -30.37 22.55 33.05
N ALA A 132 -29.94 22.47 34.32
CA ALA A 132 -29.20 23.51 34.99
C ALA A 132 -27.88 22.92 35.50
N PRO A 133 -26.78 23.67 35.36
CA PRO A 133 -25.89 23.85 36.51
C PRO A 133 -25.85 25.31 36.97
N THR A 134 -25.67 25.45 38.27
CA THR A 134 -25.68 26.69 39.05
C THR A 134 -24.65 27.75 38.63
N SER A 135 -25.09 28.99 38.43
CA SER A 135 -24.47 30.21 38.97
C SER A 135 -25.48 31.36 38.91
N ALA A 136 -25.39 32.36 39.80
CA ALA A 136 -26.47 33.33 40.02
C ALA A 136 -25.99 34.79 40.11
N LEU A 137 -26.68 35.65 39.34
CA LEU A 137 -26.99 37.10 39.46
C LEU A 137 -27.30 37.58 38.02
N ASP A 138 -28.50 38.08 37.65
CA ASP A 138 -29.10 39.39 37.97
C ASP A 138 -28.15 40.58 37.68
N GLN A 139 -28.51 41.66 36.98
CA GLN A 139 -29.77 42.15 36.37
C GLN A 139 -29.41 43.13 35.19
N PHE A 140 -30.25 43.83 34.41
CA PHE A 140 -31.68 44.21 34.49
C PHE A 140 -32.24 44.53 33.06
N GLU A 141 -33.53 44.24 32.83
CA GLU A 141 -34.55 44.93 31.99
C GLU A 141 -34.34 45.53 30.55
N ARG A 142 -35.47 45.42 29.79
CA ARG A 142 -36.08 46.37 28.81
C ARG A 142 -35.54 46.55 27.37
N SER A 143 -36.04 45.67 26.52
CA SER A 143 -36.72 45.95 25.23
C SER A 143 -37.83 47.05 25.37
N PRO A 144 -38.51 47.56 24.29
CA PRO A 144 -38.58 47.01 22.92
C PRO A 144 -38.67 47.99 21.71
N SER A 145 -38.44 47.43 20.51
CA SER A 145 -39.18 47.65 19.23
C SER A 145 -39.34 49.05 18.58
N CYS A 146 -39.51 49.21 17.26
CA CYS A 146 -39.18 48.41 16.05
C CYS A 146 -39.54 49.24 14.80
N ILE A 147 -38.69 49.23 13.74
CA ILE A 147 -39.11 49.31 12.31
C ILE A 147 -39.71 50.69 11.88
N PRO A 148 -39.78 51.09 10.58
CA PRO A 148 -39.44 50.40 9.33
C PRO A 148 -38.31 51.00 8.49
N ALA A 149 -37.95 50.20 7.46
CA ALA A 149 -37.11 50.53 6.31
C ALA A 149 -37.55 51.77 5.51
N ASN A 150 -36.64 52.32 4.69
CA ASN A 150 -36.53 51.99 3.24
C ASN A 150 -35.67 53.03 2.49
N LYS A 151 -34.94 52.59 1.44
CA LYS A 151 -34.09 53.39 0.51
C LYS A 151 -32.85 54.04 1.17
N GLY A 152 -31.65 54.03 0.59
CA GLY A 152 -31.15 53.38 -0.61
C GLY A 152 -30.34 54.32 -1.53
N ARG A 153 -29.37 53.74 -2.27
CA ARG A 153 -28.69 54.28 -3.47
C ARG A 153 -27.54 55.32 -3.29
N ARG A 154 -26.31 54.79 -3.48
CA ARG A 154 -25.09 55.43 -4.07
C ARG A 154 -24.33 56.44 -3.18
N VAL A 155 -23.00 56.44 -2.99
CA VAL A 155 -21.77 56.06 -3.79
C VAL A 155 -21.03 57.32 -4.28
N THR A 156 -19.71 57.37 -4.02
CA THR A 156 -18.66 58.31 -4.54
C THR A 156 -18.79 59.81 -4.17
N ASP A 157 -17.73 60.62 -4.00
CA ASP A 157 -16.29 60.33 -3.76
C ASP A 157 -15.53 61.52 -3.12
N HIS A 158 -14.69 61.18 -2.14
CA HIS A 158 -13.40 61.82 -1.79
C HIS A 158 -13.39 63.38 -1.49
N PRO A 159 -12.27 64.15 -1.53
CA PRO A 159 -11.86 65.03 -0.39
C PRO A 159 -11.59 66.50 -0.89
N PRO A 160 -10.69 67.38 -0.32
CA PRO A 160 -9.84 67.32 0.88
C PRO A 160 -9.70 68.65 1.70
N ARG A 161 -8.69 68.67 2.57
CA ARG A 161 -7.92 69.81 3.15
C ARG A 161 -8.39 70.45 4.47
N SER A 162 -7.38 70.98 5.16
CA SER A 162 -7.38 71.52 6.53
C SER A 162 -6.96 72.99 6.53
N ILE A 163 -7.36 73.74 7.57
CA ILE A 163 -6.88 75.08 7.88
C ILE A 163 -6.64 75.16 9.40
N HIS A 164 -5.51 75.76 9.82
CA HIS A 164 -5.18 76.07 11.22
C HIS A 164 -5.99 77.33 11.69
N THR A 165 -6.10 77.77 12.95
CA THR A 165 -5.05 77.96 13.97
C THR A 165 -5.72 78.12 15.39
N PRO A 166 -5.22 78.84 16.42
CA PRO A 166 -5.33 78.35 17.80
C PRO A 166 -6.43 79.06 18.65
N THR A 167 -6.56 78.71 19.93
CA THR A 167 -6.10 79.55 21.08
C THR A 167 -6.11 78.73 22.38
N MET A 168 -5.37 79.17 23.40
CA MET A 168 -5.04 78.44 24.63
C MET A 168 -6.18 78.32 25.66
N ARG A 169 -6.13 77.21 26.42
CA ARG A 169 -6.30 77.03 27.90
C ARG A 169 -7.00 78.18 28.66
N THR A 170 -7.88 77.92 29.63
CA THR A 170 -7.58 77.19 30.89
C THR A 170 -8.88 76.98 31.70
N ALA A 171 -9.07 76.01 32.61
CA ALA A 171 -8.81 74.56 32.64
C ALA A 171 -9.40 74.00 33.96
N TYR A 172 -9.89 72.75 34.00
CA TYR A 172 -10.16 72.01 35.25
C TYR A 172 -9.93 70.51 35.05
N ILE A 173 -9.60 69.79 36.13
CA ILE A 173 -9.22 68.37 36.10
C ILE A 173 -10.45 67.49 36.30
N GLY A 174 -10.68 66.54 35.37
CA GLY A 174 -11.71 65.52 35.46
C GLY A 174 -11.37 64.33 34.56
N SER A 175 -11.50 63.11 35.09
CA SER A 175 -10.94 61.89 34.47
C SER A 175 -11.69 61.44 33.21
N GLY A 176 -11.11 61.69 32.04
CA GLY A 176 -11.60 61.23 30.74
C GLY A 176 -10.76 60.08 30.16
N LEU A 177 -10.79 58.89 30.77
CA LEU A 177 -10.20 57.69 30.16
C LEU A 177 -10.99 57.30 28.91
N SER A 178 -10.49 57.66 27.72
CA SER A 178 -11.04 57.18 26.46
C SER A 178 -10.81 55.67 26.36
N ALA A 179 -11.85 54.87 26.61
CA ALA A 179 -11.78 53.43 26.49
C ALA A 179 -11.24 53.04 25.09
N PRO A 180 -10.18 52.22 25.00
CA PRO A 180 -9.62 51.86 23.71
C PRO A 180 -10.67 51.08 22.93
N LYS A 181 -11.03 51.59 21.74
CA LYS A 181 -11.95 50.87 20.84
C LYS A 181 -11.39 49.45 20.60
N PRO A 182 -12.20 48.38 20.77
CA PRO A 182 -11.74 47.03 20.54
C PRO A 182 -11.25 46.90 19.10
N LYS A 183 -9.99 46.48 18.92
CA LYS A 183 -9.42 46.26 17.60
C LYS A 183 -9.79 44.85 17.13
N ALA A 184 -10.07 44.70 15.85
CA ALA A 184 -10.09 43.38 15.22
C ALA A 184 -8.67 42.79 15.19
N HIS A 185 -8.58 41.47 15.04
CA HIS A 185 -7.30 40.79 14.87
C HIS A 185 -6.65 41.11 13.52
N GLN A 186 -5.36 41.45 13.53
CA GLN A 186 -4.54 41.66 12.34
C GLN A 186 -3.74 40.38 12.05
N PHE A 187 -4.37 39.43 11.34
CA PHE A 187 -3.79 38.13 11.04
C PHE A 187 -2.86 38.16 9.81
N VAL A 188 -1.65 37.62 9.97
CA VAL A 188 -0.68 37.39 8.89
C VAL A 188 -0.32 35.91 8.84
N VAL A 189 -0.27 35.33 7.62
CA VAL A 189 0.10 33.93 7.40
C VAL A 189 1.58 33.71 7.77
N LYS A 190 1.87 32.67 8.55
CA LYS A 190 3.17 32.46 9.18
C LYS A 190 3.63 31.02 9.01
N SER A 191 4.92 30.84 8.70
CA SER A 191 5.62 29.57 8.87
C SER A 191 6.09 29.43 10.31
N PHE A 192 5.65 28.38 10.99
CA PHE A 192 6.14 27.99 12.30
C PHE A 192 7.38 27.09 12.14
N ASN A 193 8.27 27.11 13.12
CA ASN A 193 9.53 26.35 13.14
C ASN A 193 9.55 25.21 14.18
N THR A 194 8.45 25.01 14.90
CA THR A 194 8.16 23.88 15.78
C THR A 194 6.67 23.48 15.66
N PRO A 195 6.28 22.23 16.00
CA PRO A 195 4.89 21.80 15.96
C PRO A 195 4.01 22.68 16.87
N THR A 196 3.16 23.51 16.25
CA THR A 196 2.41 24.55 16.95
C THR A 196 0.92 24.23 16.93
N LYS A 197 0.24 24.42 18.06
CA LYS A 197 -1.21 24.20 18.19
C LYS A 197 -1.98 25.47 17.90
N CYS A 198 -3.14 25.32 17.26
CA CYS A 198 -4.09 26.39 17.02
C CYS A 198 -4.79 26.79 18.34
N ASN A 199 -4.73 28.06 18.72
CA ASN A 199 -5.40 28.57 19.93
C ASN A 199 -6.94 28.41 19.90
N GLN A 200 -7.55 28.25 18.71
CA GLN A 200 -9.00 28.20 18.53
C GLN A 200 -9.58 26.78 18.59
N CYS A 201 -8.92 25.78 18.00
CA CYS A 201 -9.42 24.39 17.95
C CYS A 201 -8.53 23.38 18.69
N THR A 202 -7.43 23.83 19.29
CA THR A 202 -6.37 23.06 19.97
C THR A 202 -5.61 22.04 19.12
N SER A 203 -6.04 21.76 17.88
CA SER A 203 -5.32 20.87 16.93
C SER A 203 -4.00 21.46 16.43
N LEU A 204 -3.11 20.59 15.95
CA LEU A 204 -1.83 20.96 15.35
C LEU A 204 -1.98 21.68 14.01
N MET A 205 -1.15 22.69 13.80
CA MET A 205 -0.92 23.33 12.50
C MET A 205 0.18 22.55 11.77
N VAL A 206 -0.23 21.47 11.08
CA VAL A 206 0.66 20.56 10.34
C VAL A 206 0.99 21.17 8.98
N GLY A 207 2.25 21.06 8.54
CA GLY A 207 2.73 21.49 7.23
C GLY A 207 4.21 21.88 7.23
N LEU A 208 4.81 21.94 6.04
CA LEU A 208 6.23 22.31 5.87
C LEU A 208 6.46 23.83 5.99
N ILE A 209 5.51 24.63 5.50
CA ILE A 209 5.50 26.10 5.55
C ILE A 209 4.07 26.61 5.81
N ARG A 210 3.91 27.89 6.16
CA ARG A 210 2.63 28.63 6.13
C ARG A 210 1.47 27.97 6.91
N GLN A 211 1.77 27.17 7.93
CA GLN A 211 0.83 26.21 8.54
C GLN A 211 -0.40 26.86 9.23
N GLY A 212 -0.35 28.18 9.45
CA GLY A 212 -1.47 28.96 9.96
C GLY A 212 -1.18 30.46 9.86
N CYS A 213 -1.88 31.23 10.69
CA CYS A 213 -1.69 32.67 10.82
C CYS A 213 -1.45 33.06 12.29
N THR A 214 -0.81 34.21 12.49
CA THR A 214 -0.59 34.82 13.80
C THR A 214 -1.13 36.25 13.77
N CYS A 215 -1.81 36.68 14.83
CA CYS A 215 -2.20 38.07 15.01
C CYS A 215 -1.00 38.92 15.43
N GLU A 216 -0.64 39.94 14.65
CA GLU A 216 0.52 40.80 14.92
C GLU A 216 0.38 41.63 16.21
N VAL A 217 -0.87 41.88 16.65
CA VAL A 217 -1.17 42.70 17.84
C VAL A 217 -1.10 41.91 19.16
N CYS A 218 -1.39 40.60 19.15
CA CYS A 218 -1.51 39.80 20.38
C CYS A 218 -0.93 38.38 20.34
N GLY A 219 -0.29 37.97 19.24
CA GLY A 219 0.37 36.66 19.11
C GLY A 219 -0.56 35.45 18.97
N PHE A 220 -1.89 35.61 19.10
CA PHE A 220 -2.87 34.53 18.91
C PHE A 220 -2.67 33.85 17.56
N SER A 221 -2.46 32.53 17.57
CA SER A 221 -2.04 31.76 16.40
C SER A 221 -3.00 30.62 16.10
N CYS A 222 -3.46 30.53 14.86
CA CYS A 222 -4.52 29.59 14.48
C CYS A 222 -4.45 29.20 12.99
N HIS A 223 -5.09 28.07 12.62
CA HIS A 223 -5.26 27.71 11.20
C HIS A 223 -5.96 28.84 10.44
N VAL A 224 -5.71 28.96 9.14
CA VAL A 224 -6.38 29.96 8.28
C VAL A 224 -7.92 29.85 8.40
N THR A 225 -8.46 28.63 8.43
CA THR A 225 -9.91 28.34 8.61
C THR A 225 -10.45 28.55 10.03
N CYS A 226 -9.60 28.99 10.96
CA CYS A 226 -9.95 29.35 12.33
C CYS A 226 -9.86 30.86 12.60
N ALA A 227 -9.27 31.65 11.70
CA ALA A 227 -9.13 33.11 11.87
C ALA A 227 -10.49 33.80 12.07
N ASP A 228 -11.49 33.48 11.24
CA ASP A 228 -12.86 34.01 11.32
C ASP A 228 -13.64 33.58 12.57
N LYS A 229 -13.09 32.61 13.33
CA LYS A 229 -13.68 32.05 14.57
C LYS A 229 -12.96 32.55 15.82
N ALA A 230 -11.87 33.30 15.68
CA ALA A 230 -11.17 33.89 16.80
C ALA A 230 -12.05 34.92 17.54
N PRO A 231 -11.81 35.18 18.83
CA PRO A 231 -12.50 36.23 19.58
C PRO A 231 -12.47 37.59 18.86
N ALA A 232 -13.62 38.27 18.82
CA ALA A 232 -13.78 39.52 18.08
C ALA A 232 -13.02 40.73 18.68
N VAL A 233 -12.41 40.58 19.86
CA VAL A 233 -11.73 41.66 20.60
C VAL A 233 -10.26 41.31 20.78
N CYS A 234 -9.39 42.14 20.18
CA CYS A 234 -7.94 42.07 20.30
C CYS A 234 -7.44 43.20 21.25
N PRO A 235 -6.49 42.93 22.18
CA PRO A 235 -5.86 41.64 22.49
C PRO A 235 -6.75 40.73 23.35
N ILE A 236 -6.53 39.41 23.24
CA ILE A 236 -7.18 38.40 24.08
C ILE A 236 -6.42 38.30 25.41
N PRO A 237 -7.09 38.29 26.58
CA PRO A 237 -6.44 38.09 27.87
C PRO A 237 -5.66 36.77 27.94
N PRO A 238 -4.47 36.71 28.58
CA PRO A 238 -3.64 35.50 28.64
C PRO A 238 -4.41 34.25 29.12
N GLU A 239 -5.28 34.42 30.11
CA GLU A 239 -6.13 33.38 30.71
C GLU A 239 -7.11 32.77 29.69
N GLN A 240 -7.53 33.53 28.68
CA GLN A 240 -8.47 33.11 27.64
C GLN A 240 -7.76 32.53 26.39
N THR A 241 -6.44 32.66 26.27
CA THR A 241 -5.68 32.11 25.12
C THR A 241 -5.48 30.59 25.16
N LYS A 242 -5.77 29.95 26.30
CA LYS A 242 -5.62 28.51 26.53
C LYS A 242 -6.99 27.85 26.65
N GLY A 243 -7.55 27.42 25.52
CA GLY A 243 -8.71 26.52 25.51
C GLY A 243 -8.42 25.21 26.26
N PRO A 244 -9.46 24.50 26.74
CA PRO A 244 -9.30 23.25 27.48
C PRO A 244 -8.58 22.19 26.62
N LEU A 245 -7.58 21.53 27.21
CA LEU A 245 -6.89 20.41 26.57
C LEU A 245 -7.79 19.18 26.52
N GLY A 246 -7.78 18.49 25.39
CA GLY A 246 -8.66 17.36 25.09
C GLY A 246 -8.94 17.23 23.60
N ILE A 247 -9.60 16.13 23.23
CA ILE A 247 -10.20 15.92 21.91
C ILE A 247 -11.73 16.00 22.07
N ASP A 248 -12.39 16.82 21.26
CA ASP A 248 -13.85 16.86 21.14
C ASP A 248 -14.37 15.46 20.79
N PRO A 249 -15.15 14.78 21.65
CA PRO A 249 -15.52 13.39 21.40
C PRO A 249 -16.47 13.19 20.20
N GLN A 250 -17.15 14.25 19.75
CA GLN A 250 -18.08 14.20 18.61
C GLN A 250 -17.40 14.57 17.30
N LYS A 251 -16.58 15.63 17.30
CA LYS A 251 -15.85 16.08 16.10
C LYS A 251 -14.57 15.29 15.85
N GLY A 252 -13.95 14.75 16.91
CA GLY A 252 -12.64 14.12 16.87
C GLY A 252 -11.51 15.11 16.60
N ILE A 253 -11.63 16.34 17.10
CA ILE A 253 -10.73 17.47 16.89
C ILE A 253 -10.13 17.92 18.22
N GLY A 254 -8.82 18.17 18.27
CA GLY A 254 -8.10 18.79 19.38
C GLY A 254 -6.83 18.03 19.80
N THR A 255 -6.04 18.59 20.72
CA THR A 255 -4.86 17.93 21.32
C THR A 255 -5.16 17.42 22.73
N ALA A 256 -4.94 16.13 22.98
CA ALA A 256 -5.19 15.50 24.28
C ALA A 256 -3.94 15.33 25.17
N TYR A 257 -2.77 15.02 24.59
CA TYR A 257 -1.52 14.84 25.34
C TYR A 257 -0.30 15.10 24.45
N GLU A 258 0.79 15.57 25.04
CA GLU A 258 2.07 15.79 24.37
C GLU A 258 3.23 15.58 25.34
N GLY A 259 4.39 15.18 24.82
CA GLY A 259 5.57 14.99 25.65
C GLY A 259 6.78 14.48 24.87
N HIS A 260 7.95 14.65 25.46
CA HIS A 260 9.17 14.06 24.92
C HIS A 260 9.16 12.54 25.14
N VAL A 261 9.61 11.82 24.12
CA VAL A 261 9.78 10.37 24.12
C VAL A 261 11.07 10.01 23.38
N ARG A 262 11.41 8.72 23.43
CA ARG A 262 12.52 8.13 22.68
C ARG A 262 11.98 7.03 21.76
N VAL A 263 12.37 7.05 20.48
CA VAL A 263 12.02 6.02 19.48
C VAL A 263 13.29 5.34 18.97
N PRO A 264 13.25 4.07 18.52
CA PRO A 264 14.43 3.40 17.98
C PRO A 264 14.99 4.15 16.78
N LYS A 265 16.33 4.25 16.68
CA LYS A 265 16.96 4.76 15.45
C LYS A 265 16.62 3.84 14.26
N PRO A 266 16.68 4.27 12.98
CA PRO A 266 16.16 3.51 11.84
C PRO A 266 16.71 2.08 11.65
N ALA A 267 17.87 1.77 12.22
CA ALA A 267 18.47 0.43 12.25
C ALA A 267 18.14 -0.37 13.54
N GLY A 268 17.01 -0.04 14.18
CA GLY A 268 16.48 -0.71 15.38
C GLY A 268 17.18 -0.34 16.69
N VAL A 269 16.62 -0.84 17.81
CA VAL A 269 17.08 -0.59 19.19
C VAL A 269 18.58 -0.89 19.38
N LYS A 270 19.15 -1.80 18.60
CA LYS A 270 20.59 -2.12 18.58
C LYS A 270 21.50 -0.93 18.24
N LYS A 271 20.98 0.09 17.55
CA LYS A 271 21.68 1.36 17.27
C LYS A 271 21.25 2.49 18.21
N GLY A 272 20.57 2.16 19.30
CA GLY A 272 20.10 3.09 20.32
C GLY A 272 18.76 3.75 19.96
N TRP A 273 18.46 4.82 20.71
CA TRP A 273 17.23 5.59 20.62
C TRP A 273 17.52 7.01 20.15
N GLN A 274 16.62 7.62 19.38
CA GLN A 274 16.61 9.06 19.10
C GLN A 274 15.50 9.74 19.91
N ARG A 275 15.68 11.03 20.23
CA ARG A 275 14.66 11.84 20.89
C ARG A 275 13.59 12.25 19.87
N ALA A 276 12.33 12.21 20.30
CA ALA A 276 11.20 12.71 19.53
C ALA A 276 10.23 13.47 20.43
N LEU A 277 9.46 14.39 19.86
CA LEU A 277 8.25 14.93 20.46
C LEU A 277 7.06 14.09 19.98
N ALA A 278 6.35 13.47 20.91
CA ALA A 278 5.08 12.81 20.64
C ALA A 278 3.91 13.75 20.95
N VAL A 279 2.92 13.78 20.07
CA VAL A 279 1.67 14.56 20.26
C VAL A 279 0.47 13.73 19.85
N ILE A 280 -0.55 13.68 20.69
CA ILE A 280 -1.84 13.05 20.40
C ILE A 280 -2.84 14.15 20.03
N CYS A 281 -3.21 14.19 18.75
CA CYS A 281 -4.05 15.22 18.16
C CYS A 281 -5.02 14.60 17.14
N ASP A 282 -6.30 14.98 17.17
CA ASP A 282 -7.33 14.55 16.21
C ASP A 282 -7.49 13.01 16.04
N PHE A 283 -7.31 12.26 17.14
CA PHE A 283 -7.17 10.79 17.19
C PHE A 283 -6.00 10.21 16.38
N LYS A 284 -4.98 11.00 16.05
CA LYS A 284 -3.69 10.58 15.50
C LYS A 284 -2.57 10.78 16.52
N LEU A 285 -1.61 9.85 16.56
CA LEU A 285 -0.33 9.98 17.25
C LEU A 285 0.71 10.47 16.25
N PHE A 286 1.23 11.67 16.46
CA PHE A 286 2.30 12.28 15.69
C PHE A 286 3.64 12.09 16.41
N LEU A 287 4.70 11.82 15.64
CA LEU A 287 6.08 11.77 16.11
C LEU A 287 6.93 12.73 15.27
N TYR A 288 7.57 13.69 15.94
CA TYR A 288 8.50 14.66 15.34
C TYR A 288 9.91 14.41 15.88
N ASP A 289 10.90 14.25 15.00
CA ASP A 289 12.28 14.03 15.44
C ASP A 289 12.89 15.30 16.07
N VAL A 290 13.66 15.10 17.15
CA VAL A 290 14.33 16.15 17.92
C VAL A 290 15.84 15.98 17.77
N ALA A 291 16.50 16.97 17.16
CA ALA A 291 17.93 16.90 16.86
C ALA A 291 18.80 16.84 18.13
N GLU A 292 19.88 16.04 18.09
CA GLU A 292 20.87 15.91 19.17
C GLU A 292 21.83 17.10 19.16
N GLY A 293 21.55 18.15 19.97
CA GLY A 293 22.38 19.36 20.04
C GLY A 293 21.92 20.38 21.09
N LYS A 294 22.71 21.45 21.31
CA LYS A 294 22.48 22.46 22.37
C LYS A 294 21.17 23.27 22.23
N ALA A 295 20.56 23.29 21.05
CA ALA A 295 19.26 23.92 20.78
C ALA A 295 18.27 22.88 20.23
N SER A 296 18.09 21.77 20.95
CA SER A 296 17.26 20.62 20.52
C SER A 296 15.76 20.93 20.50
N GLN A 297 15.32 21.68 19.49
CA GLN A 297 13.90 21.87 19.16
C GLN A 297 13.39 20.69 18.30
N PRO A 298 12.08 20.37 18.36
CA PRO A 298 11.45 19.41 17.45
C PRO A 298 11.38 19.96 16.03
N SER A 299 11.56 19.07 15.04
CA SER A 299 11.27 19.37 13.63
C SER A 299 9.78 19.69 13.41
N VAL A 300 9.46 20.45 12.36
CA VAL A 300 8.08 20.59 11.83
C VAL A 300 7.70 19.47 10.86
N ILE A 301 8.70 18.75 10.33
CA ILE A 301 8.51 17.58 9.47
C ILE A 301 8.06 16.42 10.36
N VAL A 302 6.89 15.86 10.09
CA VAL A 302 6.38 14.68 10.80
C VAL A 302 7.21 13.47 10.40
N SER A 303 7.82 12.79 11.37
CA SER A 303 8.61 11.58 11.14
C SER A 303 7.72 10.37 10.93
N GLN A 304 6.67 10.23 11.75
CA GLN A 304 5.66 9.18 11.61
C GLN A 304 4.31 9.62 12.19
N VAL A 305 3.22 9.12 11.58
CA VAL A 305 1.83 9.24 12.04
C VAL A 305 1.27 7.85 12.27
N ILE A 306 0.45 7.67 13.31
CA ILE A 306 -0.38 6.48 13.52
C ILE A 306 -1.80 6.95 13.86
N ASP A 307 -2.80 6.55 13.06
CA ASP A 307 -4.21 6.88 13.31
C ASP A 307 -4.84 5.82 14.24
N MET A 308 -5.53 6.25 15.29
CA MET A 308 -6.22 5.36 16.23
C MET A 308 -7.49 4.73 15.65
N ARG A 309 -7.92 5.19 14.46
CA ARG A 309 -9.03 4.63 13.66
C ARG A 309 -8.67 3.33 12.94
N ASP A 310 -7.37 2.96 12.89
CA ASP A 310 -6.93 1.70 12.31
C ASP A 310 -7.55 0.49 13.04
N GLU A 311 -8.03 -0.51 12.29
CA GLU A 311 -8.76 -1.66 12.84
C GLU A 311 -7.89 -2.51 13.79
N GLU A 312 -6.58 -2.57 13.52
CA GLU A 312 -5.57 -3.28 14.31
C GLU A 312 -4.86 -2.37 15.34
N PHE A 313 -5.34 -1.13 15.53
CA PHE A 313 -4.76 -0.22 16.50
C PHE A 313 -4.79 -0.81 17.92
N SER A 314 -3.61 -0.93 18.53
CA SER A 314 -3.46 -1.48 19.88
C SER A 314 -2.19 -0.98 20.57
N VAL A 315 -2.26 -0.84 21.90
CA VAL A 315 -1.14 -0.34 22.72
C VAL A 315 -0.86 -1.30 23.87
N SER A 316 0.37 -1.82 23.94
CA SER A 316 0.80 -2.81 24.95
C SER A 316 2.04 -2.35 25.72
N SER A 317 2.24 -2.89 26.92
CA SER A 317 3.60 -2.99 27.48
C SER A 317 4.44 -3.99 26.65
N VAL A 318 5.75 -4.03 26.89
CA VAL A 318 6.66 -4.99 26.26
C VAL A 318 7.34 -5.89 27.29
N LEU A 319 7.66 -7.12 26.90
CA LEU A 319 8.46 -8.05 27.68
C LEU A 319 9.94 -7.95 27.29
N ALA A 320 10.85 -8.47 28.12
CA ALA A 320 12.28 -8.50 27.78
C ALA A 320 12.60 -9.30 26.51
N SER A 321 11.72 -10.23 26.11
CA SER A 321 11.76 -10.95 24.84
C SER A 321 11.37 -10.11 23.63
N ASP A 322 10.50 -9.10 23.78
CA ASP A 322 10.13 -8.16 22.70
C ASP A 322 11.30 -7.20 22.38
N VAL A 323 12.15 -6.90 23.37
CA VAL A 323 13.15 -5.83 23.30
C VAL A 323 14.57 -6.29 23.70
N ILE A 324 15.04 -7.39 23.10
CA ILE A 324 16.32 -8.07 23.41
C ILE A 324 17.58 -7.19 23.40
N HIS A 325 17.53 -5.99 22.80
CA HIS A 325 18.64 -5.03 22.72
C HIS A 325 18.48 -3.81 23.67
N ALA A 326 17.38 -3.72 24.44
CA ALA A 326 17.16 -2.62 25.38
C ALA A 326 17.85 -2.87 26.74
N ASN A 327 18.25 -1.80 27.43
CA ASN A 327 18.78 -1.92 28.78
C ASN A 327 17.67 -2.42 29.72
N ARG A 328 17.97 -3.36 30.63
CA ARG A 328 16.97 -3.92 31.57
C ARG A 328 16.25 -2.85 32.43
N LYS A 329 16.90 -1.70 32.67
CA LYS A 329 16.30 -0.55 33.37
C LYS A 329 15.29 0.23 32.53
N ASP A 330 15.43 0.23 31.20
CA ASP A 330 14.54 0.96 30.30
C ASP A 330 13.25 0.17 30.03
N ILE A 331 13.27 -1.17 30.10
CA ILE A 331 12.15 -2.06 29.70
C ILE A 331 10.80 -1.68 30.33
N PRO A 332 10.69 -1.39 31.65
CA PRO A 332 9.41 -0.97 32.24
C PRO A 332 8.85 0.34 31.66
N CYS A 333 9.73 1.20 31.13
CA CYS A 333 9.42 2.49 30.53
C CYS A 333 9.12 2.41 29.02
N ILE A 334 9.23 1.22 28.41
CA ILE A 334 8.89 1.00 26.99
C ILE A 334 7.43 0.54 26.86
N PHE A 335 6.75 1.07 25.86
CA PHE A 335 5.49 0.55 25.35
C PHE A 335 5.55 0.36 23.83
N ARG A 336 4.63 -0.45 23.30
CA ARG A 336 4.47 -0.74 21.87
C ARG A 336 3.13 -0.17 21.40
N VAL A 337 3.15 0.57 20.30
CA VAL A 337 1.96 0.95 19.54
C VAL A 337 1.95 0.15 18.24
N THR A 338 0.82 -0.46 17.93
CA THR A 338 0.64 -1.36 16.79
C THR A 338 -0.50 -0.86 15.90
N ALA A 339 -0.40 -1.02 14.59
CA ALA A 339 -1.43 -0.73 13.59
C ALA A 339 -1.26 -1.65 12.36
N SER A 340 -2.19 -1.60 11.40
CA SER A 340 -2.09 -2.34 10.14
C SER A 340 -0.88 -1.91 9.30
N GLN A 341 -0.31 -2.84 8.53
CA GLN A 341 0.72 -2.52 7.52
C GLN A 341 0.35 -3.02 6.13
N LEU A 342 -0.05 -4.30 6.00
CA LEU A 342 -0.53 -4.93 4.77
C LEU A 342 -1.69 -5.86 5.14
N SER A 343 -2.66 -6.06 4.23
CA SER A 343 -3.83 -6.92 4.50
C SER A 343 -3.56 -8.43 4.55
N ALA A 344 -2.29 -8.86 4.52
CA ALA A 344 -1.89 -10.26 4.63
C ALA A 344 -1.79 -10.66 6.12
N SER A 345 -2.15 -11.91 6.44
CA SER A 345 -2.48 -12.39 7.79
C SER A 345 -1.30 -12.58 8.76
N SER A 346 -0.49 -11.54 8.93
CA SER A 346 0.56 -11.38 9.95
C SER A 346 1.15 -9.96 10.02
N ASN A 347 0.96 -9.13 8.99
CA ASN A 347 1.79 -7.94 8.75
C ASN A 347 1.27 -6.69 9.48
N LYS A 348 1.61 -6.58 10.77
CA LYS A 348 1.32 -5.42 11.63
C LYS A 348 2.53 -4.49 11.76
N CYS A 349 2.31 -3.19 11.59
CA CYS A 349 3.31 -2.17 11.88
C CYS A 349 3.40 -1.98 13.40
N SER A 350 4.56 -2.24 14.00
CA SER A 350 4.80 -2.00 15.44
C SER A 350 5.89 -0.94 15.63
N ILE A 351 5.62 0.10 16.41
CA ILE A 351 6.63 1.02 16.92
C ILE A 351 6.83 0.82 18.42
N LEU A 352 8.08 0.86 18.86
CA LEU A 352 8.46 0.92 20.27
C LEU A 352 8.63 2.38 20.65
N ILE A 353 8.10 2.77 21.81
CA ILE A 353 8.24 4.11 22.37
C ILE A 353 8.73 3.97 23.82
N LEU A 354 9.88 4.58 24.10
CA LEU A 354 10.50 4.67 25.41
C LEU A 354 10.14 6.02 26.05
N ALA A 355 9.40 6.00 27.15
CA ALA A 355 9.15 7.19 27.96
C ALA A 355 10.35 7.48 28.89
N ASP A 356 10.30 8.62 29.58
CA ASP A 356 11.35 9.00 30.54
C ASP A 356 11.22 8.31 31.91
N GLY A 357 10.09 7.62 32.16
CA GLY A 357 9.89 6.78 33.33
C GLY A 357 8.63 5.92 33.22
N GLU A 358 8.52 4.91 34.10
CA GLU A 358 7.38 3.96 34.10
C GLU A 358 6.03 4.65 34.36
N ASN A 359 6.02 5.70 35.19
CA ASN A 359 4.84 6.53 35.43
C ASN A 359 4.39 7.27 34.16
N GLU A 360 5.32 7.82 33.37
CA GLU A 360 5.00 8.48 32.11
C GLU A 360 4.54 7.48 31.05
N LYS A 361 5.21 6.33 30.92
CA LYS A 361 4.75 5.22 30.08
C LYS A 361 3.34 4.77 30.46
N SER A 362 3.01 4.73 31.75
CA SER A 362 1.66 4.39 32.22
C SER A 362 0.62 5.46 31.86
N LYS A 363 0.96 6.75 31.91
CA LYS A 363 0.09 7.83 31.38
C LYS A 363 -0.13 7.69 29.87
N TRP A 364 0.94 7.52 29.09
CA TRP A 364 0.86 7.33 27.62
C TRP A 364 -0.04 6.15 27.24
N VAL A 365 0.17 4.99 27.86
CA VAL A 365 -0.63 3.78 27.62
C VAL A 365 -2.09 3.98 28.08
N GLY A 366 -2.33 4.67 29.20
CA GLY A 366 -3.68 4.99 29.68
C GLY A 366 -4.44 5.91 28.72
N VAL A 367 -3.84 7.04 28.33
CA VAL A 367 -4.45 8.03 27.42
C VAL A 367 -4.75 7.42 26.05
N LEU A 368 -3.81 6.67 25.45
CA LEU A 368 -4.02 6.06 24.14
C LEU A 368 -5.15 5.02 24.15
N ASN A 369 -5.22 4.17 25.19
CA ASN A 369 -6.30 3.19 25.31
C ASN A 369 -7.66 3.85 25.60
N GLU A 370 -7.71 4.89 26.44
CA GLU A 370 -8.95 5.61 26.73
C GLU A 370 -9.49 6.36 25.50
N LEU A 371 -8.62 7.01 24.73
CA LEU A 371 -9.02 7.67 23.47
C LEU A 371 -9.52 6.67 22.43
N HIS A 372 -8.84 5.53 22.26
CA HIS A 372 -9.30 4.47 21.37
C HIS A 372 -10.63 3.83 21.86
N ARG A 373 -10.87 3.77 23.18
CA ARG A 373 -12.17 3.37 23.76
C ARG A 373 -13.28 4.39 23.48
N ILE A 374 -13.00 5.70 23.62
CA ILE A 374 -13.93 6.78 23.28
C ILE A 374 -14.27 6.74 21.78
N LEU A 375 -13.27 6.57 20.93
CA LEU A 375 -13.41 6.45 19.48
C LEU A 375 -14.34 5.28 19.09
N LYS A 376 -14.09 4.09 19.64
CA LYS A 376 -14.94 2.90 19.44
C LYS A 376 -16.35 3.08 20.01
N LYS A 377 -16.52 3.76 21.16
CA LYS A 377 -17.84 4.08 21.74
C LYS A 377 -18.66 5.01 20.85
N ASN A 378 -18.04 6.06 20.32
CA ASN A 378 -18.74 7.12 19.58
C ASN A 378 -18.96 6.78 18.09
N LYS A 379 -18.39 5.68 17.59
CA LYS A 379 -18.54 5.20 16.20
C LYS A 379 -18.26 6.31 15.17
N LEU A 380 -17.19 7.08 15.37
CA LEU A 380 -16.75 8.05 14.37
C LEU A 380 -16.48 7.31 13.05
N LYS A 381 -16.95 7.88 11.94
CA LYS A 381 -16.87 7.23 10.63
C LYS A 381 -15.41 6.88 10.31
N ASP A 382 -15.19 5.63 9.91
CA ASP A 382 -14.02 5.29 9.11
C ASP A 382 -14.03 6.14 7.83
N ARG A 383 -12.84 6.57 7.44
CA ARG A 383 -12.57 7.44 6.28
C ARG A 383 -11.51 6.83 5.36
N SER A 384 -10.96 5.67 5.70
CA SER A 384 -9.91 5.03 4.89
C SER A 384 -10.40 4.73 3.47
N VAL A 385 -9.60 5.14 2.48
CA VAL A 385 -9.88 4.99 1.05
C VAL A 385 -9.20 3.75 0.52
N TYR A 386 -7.92 3.55 0.86
CA TYR A 386 -7.11 2.46 0.30
C TYR A 386 -6.76 1.39 1.34
N VAL A 387 -6.87 0.12 0.93
CA VAL A 387 -6.31 -1.04 1.64
C VAL A 387 -5.06 -1.50 0.88
N PRO A 388 -3.86 -1.43 1.48
CA PRO A 388 -2.64 -1.92 0.84
C PRO A 388 -2.60 -3.46 0.86
N LYS A 389 -2.65 -4.07 -0.32
CA LYS A 389 -2.53 -5.51 -0.56
C LYS A 389 -1.20 -5.82 -1.26
N GLU A 390 -0.57 -6.96 -0.96
CA GLU A 390 0.51 -7.48 -1.80
C GLU A 390 -0.11 -8.04 -3.09
N ALA A 391 0.11 -7.36 -4.22
CA ALA A 391 -0.58 -7.64 -5.48
C ALA A 391 -0.16 -8.97 -6.13
N TYR A 392 1.08 -9.38 -5.89
CA TYR A 392 1.63 -10.66 -6.32
C TYR A 392 2.85 -11.02 -5.48
N ASP A 393 3.15 -12.32 -5.42
CA ASP A 393 4.19 -12.95 -4.60
C ASP A 393 5.58 -12.30 -4.76
N SER A 394 6.08 -11.68 -3.68
CA SER A 394 7.39 -11.01 -3.60
C SER A 394 8.61 -11.91 -3.83
N THR A 395 8.45 -13.23 -3.90
CA THR A 395 9.53 -14.13 -4.34
C THR A 395 9.78 -14.05 -5.86
N LEU A 396 8.85 -13.49 -6.66
CA LEU A 396 9.03 -13.29 -8.11
C LEU A 396 10.21 -12.35 -8.41
N PRO A 397 11.29 -12.80 -9.09
CA PRO A 397 12.49 -11.98 -9.30
C PRO A 397 12.25 -10.66 -10.05
N LEU A 398 11.27 -10.62 -10.96
CA LEU A 398 10.95 -9.45 -11.79
C LEU A 398 10.49 -8.23 -10.96
N ILE A 399 9.87 -8.45 -9.79
CA ILE A 399 9.39 -7.37 -8.91
C ILE A 399 10.56 -6.51 -8.43
N LYS A 400 11.68 -7.15 -8.06
CA LYS A 400 12.87 -6.49 -7.48
C LYS A 400 13.51 -5.46 -8.40
N THR A 401 13.36 -5.62 -9.72
CA THR A 401 13.93 -4.75 -10.76
C THR A 401 12.88 -3.90 -11.50
N THR A 402 11.60 -3.99 -11.11
CA THR A 402 10.50 -3.25 -11.75
C THR A 402 10.67 -1.74 -11.58
N GLN A 403 10.67 -1.00 -12.69
CA GLN A 403 10.77 0.47 -12.72
C GLN A 403 9.37 1.10 -12.74
N SER A 404 8.48 0.57 -13.60
CA SER A 404 7.09 1.01 -13.83
C SER A 404 6.15 -0.19 -13.98
N ALA A 405 4.87 -0.03 -13.65
CA ALA A 405 3.87 -1.10 -13.77
C ALA A 405 2.48 -0.50 -13.99
N THR A 406 1.56 -1.28 -14.56
CA THR A 406 0.17 -0.85 -14.81
C THR A 406 -0.77 -2.06 -14.85
N ILE A 407 -2.03 -1.87 -14.43
CA ILE A 407 -3.08 -2.89 -14.52
C ILE A 407 -3.61 -2.91 -15.96
N ILE A 408 -3.68 -4.09 -16.57
CA ILE A 408 -4.25 -4.27 -17.92
C ILE A 408 -5.74 -4.61 -17.82
N ASP A 409 -6.06 -5.51 -16.90
CA ASP A 409 -7.41 -5.99 -16.57
C ASP A 409 -7.37 -6.71 -15.20
N HIS A 410 -8.54 -7.18 -14.75
CA HIS A 410 -8.75 -7.81 -13.45
C HIS A 410 -7.82 -9.00 -13.12
N GLU A 411 -7.17 -9.64 -14.10
CA GLU A 411 -6.25 -10.75 -13.84
C GLU A 411 -4.81 -10.52 -14.37
N ARG A 412 -4.51 -9.38 -15.01
CA ARG A 412 -3.22 -9.15 -15.69
C ARG A 412 -2.64 -7.77 -15.38
N ILE A 413 -1.34 -7.77 -15.03
CA ILE A 413 -0.52 -6.56 -14.85
C ILE A 413 0.65 -6.55 -15.83
N ALA A 414 1.02 -5.38 -16.35
CA ALA A 414 2.27 -5.18 -17.07
C ALA A 414 3.37 -4.69 -16.10
N LEU A 415 4.54 -5.33 -16.14
CA LEU A 415 5.74 -4.94 -15.40
C LEU A 415 6.85 -4.52 -16.38
N GLY A 416 7.33 -3.30 -16.24
CA GLY A 416 8.48 -2.76 -16.97
C GLY A 416 9.69 -2.72 -16.05
N ASN A 417 10.70 -3.54 -16.32
CA ASN A 417 11.86 -3.72 -15.45
C ASN A 417 13.18 -3.55 -16.22
N GLU A 418 14.31 -3.86 -15.58
CA GLU A 418 15.63 -3.74 -16.21
C GLU A 418 15.90 -4.72 -17.37
N GLU A 419 15.21 -5.86 -17.39
CA GLU A 419 15.34 -6.91 -18.41
C GLU A 419 14.44 -6.69 -19.63
N GLY A 420 13.30 -5.99 -19.46
CA GLY A 420 12.35 -5.70 -20.55
C GLY A 420 10.94 -5.38 -20.07
N LEU A 421 9.96 -5.80 -20.88
CA LEU A 421 8.53 -5.68 -20.62
C LEU A 421 7.94 -7.08 -20.42
N PHE A 422 7.18 -7.27 -19.35
CA PHE A 422 6.53 -8.53 -19.01
C PHE A 422 5.05 -8.30 -18.68
N VAL A 423 4.21 -9.29 -18.94
CA VAL A 423 2.85 -9.39 -18.40
C VAL A 423 2.83 -10.52 -17.38
N VAL A 424 2.30 -10.26 -16.18
CA VAL A 424 2.08 -11.28 -15.14
C VAL A 424 0.59 -11.50 -15.02
N HIS A 425 0.18 -12.76 -15.13
CA HIS A 425 -1.21 -13.19 -15.00
C HIS A 425 -1.43 -13.74 -13.58
N VAL A 426 -1.90 -12.88 -12.67
CA VAL A 426 -1.76 -13.08 -11.22
C VAL A 426 -2.51 -14.30 -10.68
N THR A 427 -3.61 -14.70 -11.31
CA THR A 427 -4.42 -15.88 -10.94
C THR A 427 -3.94 -17.18 -11.57
N LYS A 428 -3.17 -17.13 -12.66
CA LYS A 428 -2.76 -18.31 -13.46
C LYS A 428 -1.26 -18.65 -13.34
N ASP A 429 -0.49 -17.84 -12.62
CA ASP A 429 0.96 -17.93 -12.51
C ASP A 429 1.71 -17.94 -13.87
N GLU A 430 1.08 -17.45 -14.95
CA GLU A 430 1.70 -17.32 -16.27
C GLU A 430 2.34 -15.94 -16.44
N ILE A 431 3.56 -15.91 -17.00
CA ILE A 431 4.31 -14.69 -17.27
C ILE A 431 4.75 -14.67 -18.74
N ILE A 432 4.47 -13.56 -19.43
CA ILE A 432 4.68 -13.39 -20.87
C ILE A 432 5.67 -12.24 -21.09
N ARG A 433 6.81 -12.49 -21.74
CA ARG A 433 7.79 -11.45 -22.13
C ARG A 433 7.38 -10.81 -23.46
N VAL A 434 7.13 -9.51 -23.43
CA VAL A 434 6.57 -8.73 -24.55
C VAL A 434 7.70 -8.11 -25.38
N GLY A 435 7.92 -8.68 -26.57
CA GLY A 435 8.99 -8.27 -27.48
C GLY A 435 10.40 -8.51 -26.92
N ASP A 436 11.40 -7.97 -27.64
CA ASP A 436 12.79 -7.91 -27.18
C ASP A 436 13.14 -6.52 -26.67
N ASN A 437 12.30 -6.05 -25.75
CA ASN A 437 12.55 -4.84 -24.99
C ASN A 437 13.81 -4.99 -24.13
N LYS A 438 14.60 -3.91 -24.09
CA LYS A 438 15.64 -3.65 -23.09
C LYS A 438 15.05 -2.75 -22.01
N LYS A 439 15.62 -2.73 -20.80
CA LYS A 439 15.28 -1.85 -19.65
C LYS A 439 14.18 -0.83 -19.92
N VAL A 440 12.99 -1.12 -19.40
CA VAL A 440 11.81 -0.25 -19.48
C VAL A 440 11.84 0.73 -18.31
N HIS A 441 11.48 1.98 -18.58
CA HIS A 441 11.48 3.07 -17.60
C HIS A 441 10.07 3.58 -17.26
N GLN A 442 9.18 3.60 -18.25
CA GLN A 442 7.76 3.96 -18.10
C GLN A 442 6.93 3.15 -19.09
N ILE A 443 5.72 2.79 -18.68
CA ILE A 443 4.65 2.21 -19.53
C ILE A 443 3.46 3.17 -19.46
N GLU A 444 2.83 3.41 -20.61
CA GLU A 444 1.59 4.17 -20.78
C GLU A 444 0.61 3.31 -21.59
N LEU A 445 -0.56 2.98 -21.03
CA LEU A 445 -1.61 2.26 -21.77
C LEU A 445 -2.45 3.25 -22.58
N ILE A 446 -2.79 2.90 -23.82
CA ILE A 446 -3.57 3.76 -24.72
C ILE A 446 -4.69 2.90 -25.36
N PRO A 447 -5.75 2.56 -24.59
CA PRO A 447 -6.74 1.55 -25.00
C PRO A 447 -7.50 1.91 -26.28
N ASN A 448 -7.87 3.19 -26.45
CA ASN A 448 -8.69 3.65 -27.57
C ASN A 448 -7.98 3.47 -28.94
N GLU A 449 -6.65 3.60 -28.97
CA GLU A 449 -5.84 3.35 -30.16
C GLU A 449 -5.35 1.90 -30.27
N GLN A 450 -5.68 1.04 -29.29
CA GLN A 450 -5.11 -0.30 -29.11
C GLN A 450 -3.57 -0.29 -29.11
N LEU A 451 -2.99 0.66 -28.37
CA LEU A 451 -1.55 0.90 -28.26
C LEU A 451 -1.06 0.91 -26.81
N ILE A 452 0.25 0.71 -26.66
CA ILE A 452 1.00 0.88 -25.42
C ILE A 452 2.29 1.63 -25.75
N ALA A 453 2.51 2.78 -25.12
CA ALA A 453 3.74 3.55 -25.30
C ALA A 453 4.74 3.23 -24.17
N VAL A 454 6.00 2.98 -24.53
CA VAL A 454 7.01 2.43 -23.61
C VAL A 454 8.35 3.14 -23.78
N ILE A 455 8.82 3.85 -22.75
CA ILE A 455 10.18 4.40 -22.71
C ILE A 455 11.16 3.26 -22.41
N SER A 456 12.06 2.94 -23.36
CA SER A 456 12.82 1.68 -23.27
C SER A 456 14.25 1.72 -23.88
N GLY A 457 15.17 1.03 -23.19
CA GLY A 457 16.59 0.88 -23.53
C GLY A 457 17.48 2.07 -23.17
N ARG A 458 18.81 1.87 -23.19
CA ARG A 458 19.84 2.85 -22.73
C ARG A 458 19.62 4.28 -23.23
N ASN A 459 19.23 4.43 -24.50
CA ASN A 459 19.04 5.73 -25.15
C ASN A 459 17.68 6.38 -24.85
N ARG A 460 16.84 5.77 -24.00
CA ARG A 460 15.46 6.17 -23.67
C ARG A 460 14.69 6.66 -24.91
N HIS A 461 14.28 5.73 -25.77
CA HIS A 461 13.36 6.02 -26.87
C HIS A 461 11.96 5.54 -26.52
N VAL A 462 10.94 6.23 -27.03
CA VAL A 462 9.56 5.75 -27.02
C VAL A 462 9.38 4.69 -28.12
N ARG A 463 8.75 3.57 -27.74
CA ARG A 463 8.23 2.54 -28.65
C ARG A 463 6.72 2.42 -28.46
N LEU A 464 5.98 2.28 -29.56
CA LEU A 464 4.56 1.96 -29.54
C LEU A 464 4.37 0.48 -29.88
N PHE A 465 3.78 -0.29 -28.98
CA PHE A 465 3.40 -1.68 -29.18
C PHE A 465 1.87 -1.78 -29.39
N PRO A 466 1.37 -2.59 -30.35
CA PRO A 466 -0.03 -2.97 -30.39
C PRO A 466 -0.42 -3.74 -29.11
N MET A 467 -1.61 -3.52 -28.55
CA MET A 467 -2.04 -4.24 -27.33
C MET A 467 -2.05 -5.78 -27.50
N ALA A 468 -2.25 -6.28 -28.72
CA ALA A 468 -2.13 -7.71 -29.05
C ALA A 468 -0.74 -8.33 -28.75
N ALA A 469 0.30 -7.52 -28.53
CA ALA A 469 1.61 -7.96 -28.07
C ALA A 469 1.58 -8.54 -26.64
N LEU A 470 0.63 -8.10 -25.80
CA LEU A 470 0.49 -8.54 -24.40
C LEU A 470 0.14 -10.03 -24.27
N ASP A 471 -0.58 -10.59 -25.24
CA ASP A 471 -0.91 -12.03 -25.29
C ASP A 471 0.31 -12.91 -25.64
N GLY A 472 1.46 -12.29 -25.93
CA GLY A 472 2.69 -12.95 -26.36
C GLY A 472 2.79 -13.18 -27.87
N ARG A 473 1.96 -12.50 -28.67
CA ARG A 473 2.02 -12.55 -30.14
C ARG A 473 3.24 -11.79 -30.64
N GLU A 474 3.93 -12.36 -31.62
CA GLU A 474 5.02 -11.64 -32.29
C GLU A 474 4.43 -10.51 -33.13
N THR A 475 4.83 -9.28 -32.82
CA THR A 475 4.30 -8.04 -33.37
C THR A 475 5.42 -7.03 -33.48
N GLU A 476 5.43 -6.24 -34.56
CA GLU A 476 6.38 -5.14 -34.72
C GLU A 476 5.99 -3.93 -33.85
N PHE A 477 6.98 -3.12 -33.49
CA PHE A 477 6.79 -1.90 -32.69
C PHE A 477 7.23 -0.67 -33.48
N TYR A 478 6.51 0.44 -33.30
CA TYR A 478 6.80 1.70 -33.97
C TYR A 478 7.76 2.51 -33.09
N LYS A 479 8.98 2.76 -33.57
CA LYS A 479 10.00 3.51 -32.83
C LYS A 479 9.92 5.00 -33.20
N LEU A 480 9.67 5.87 -32.22
CA LEU A 480 9.74 7.31 -32.42
C LEU A 480 11.22 7.75 -32.39
N ALA A 481 11.81 7.93 -33.57
CA ALA A 481 13.26 8.11 -33.73
C ALA A 481 13.82 9.35 -32.99
N GLU A 482 13.09 10.47 -33.04
CA GLU A 482 13.47 11.76 -32.45
C GLU A 482 13.56 11.73 -30.92
N THR A 483 12.82 10.83 -30.26
CA THR A 483 12.62 10.81 -28.79
C THR A 483 13.84 10.38 -27.96
N LYS A 484 15.06 10.52 -28.49
CA LYS A 484 16.30 10.06 -27.86
C LYS A 484 16.56 10.81 -26.55
N GLY A 485 16.50 10.10 -25.42
CA GLY A 485 16.76 10.66 -24.11
C GLY A 485 15.50 11.23 -23.42
N CYS A 486 14.30 10.80 -23.84
CA CYS A 486 13.07 11.25 -23.20
C CYS A 486 13.00 10.85 -21.72
N GLN A 487 12.36 11.70 -20.92
CA GLN A 487 12.29 11.56 -19.46
C GLN A 487 10.98 10.91 -19.02
N SER A 488 9.85 11.40 -19.55
CA SER A 488 8.50 10.90 -19.32
C SER A 488 7.66 10.99 -20.60
N ILE A 489 6.54 10.27 -20.59
CA ILE A 489 5.46 10.34 -21.59
C ILE A 489 4.12 10.51 -20.88
N VAL A 490 3.14 11.12 -21.54
CA VAL A 490 1.72 11.05 -21.19
C VAL A 490 0.87 11.01 -22.45
N SER A 491 -0.21 10.24 -22.41
CA SER A 491 -1.29 10.25 -23.40
C SER A 491 -2.46 11.11 -22.94
N GLY A 492 -3.35 11.46 -23.86
CA GLY A 492 -4.59 12.16 -23.55
C GLY A 492 -5.41 12.47 -24.79
N HIS A 493 -6.70 12.74 -24.58
CA HIS A 493 -7.62 13.00 -25.68
C HIS A 493 -7.63 14.47 -26.11
N VAL A 494 -7.86 14.68 -27.41
CA VAL A 494 -8.03 15.99 -28.05
C VAL A 494 -9.09 15.90 -29.15
N ARG A 495 -9.61 17.06 -29.57
CA ARG A 495 -10.84 17.22 -30.38
C ARG A 495 -12.05 16.51 -29.77
N HIS A 496 -12.36 16.76 -28.50
CA HIS A 496 -13.49 16.18 -27.77
C HIS A 496 -13.51 14.64 -27.81
N GLY A 497 -12.35 14.00 -27.65
CA GLY A 497 -12.22 12.53 -27.73
C GLY A 497 -11.98 11.97 -29.15
N ALA A 498 -12.11 12.78 -30.21
CA ALA A 498 -11.97 12.29 -31.59
C ALA A 498 -10.54 11.96 -32.03
N LEU A 499 -9.52 12.36 -31.26
CA LEU A 499 -8.10 12.03 -31.47
C LEU A 499 -7.40 11.72 -30.14
N THR A 500 -6.36 10.90 -30.21
CA THR A 500 -5.47 10.63 -29.07
C THR A 500 -4.10 11.24 -29.31
N CYS A 501 -3.60 12.05 -28.38
CA CYS A 501 -2.28 12.69 -28.45
C CYS A 501 -1.32 12.04 -27.44
N LEU A 502 -0.10 11.74 -27.87
CA LEU A 502 1.02 11.31 -27.03
C LEU A 502 2.05 12.44 -26.94
N CYS A 503 2.34 12.88 -25.71
CA CYS A 503 3.31 13.93 -25.42
C CYS A 503 4.56 13.32 -24.77
N VAL A 504 5.74 13.75 -25.22
CA VAL A 504 7.03 13.17 -24.83
C VAL A 504 7.96 14.26 -24.31
N ALA A 505 8.35 14.20 -23.02
CA ALA A 505 9.21 15.20 -22.40
C ALA A 505 10.71 14.95 -22.63
N MET A 506 11.43 16.00 -23.00
CA MET A 506 12.85 16.01 -23.34
C MET A 506 13.53 17.28 -22.80
N LYS A 507 13.89 17.26 -21.50
CA LYS A 507 14.47 18.38 -20.73
C LYS A 507 13.56 19.62 -20.71
N ARG A 508 13.76 20.55 -21.66
CA ARG A 508 12.99 21.80 -21.80
C ARG A 508 12.10 21.79 -23.05
N GLN A 509 11.94 20.64 -23.69
CA GLN A 509 11.22 20.46 -24.95
C GLN A 509 10.14 19.38 -24.73
N VAL A 510 8.98 19.52 -25.36
CA VAL A 510 7.98 18.45 -25.45
C VAL A 510 7.63 18.22 -26.92
N LEU A 511 7.69 16.95 -27.34
CA LEU A 511 7.25 16.51 -28.67
C LEU A 511 5.83 15.95 -28.57
N CYS A 512 4.91 16.45 -29.39
CA CYS A 512 3.51 16.03 -29.41
C CYS A 512 3.20 15.26 -30.71
N TYR A 513 2.68 14.04 -30.55
CA TYR A 513 2.33 13.13 -31.62
C TYR A 513 0.84 12.81 -31.59
N GLU A 514 0.16 13.01 -32.72
CA GLU A 514 -1.15 12.42 -32.98
C GLU A 514 -0.98 10.92 -33.19
N LEU A 515 -1.67 10.11 -32.40
CA LEU A 515 -1.77 8.66 -32.59
C LEU A 515 -2.97 8.34 -33.47
N ASN A 516 -2.86 7.28 -34.26
CA ASN A 516 -3.91 6.85 -35.17
C ASN A 516 -3.72 5.39 -35.63
N GLN A 517 -4.66 4.89 -36.43
CA GLN A 517 -4.65 3.53 -36.98
C GLN A 517 -3.88 3.41 -38.33
N SER A 518 -3.08 4.42 -38.71
CA SER A 518 -2.32 4.40 -39.97
C SER A 518 -1.15 3.40 -39.95
N LYS A 519 -0.51 3.15 -41.10
CA LYS A 519 0.68 2.28 -41.20
C LYS A 519 1.86 2.71 -40.31
N THR A 520 1.98 3.99 -39.94
CA THR A 520 3.01 4.45 -38.99
C THR A 520 2.53 4.50 -37.54
N ARG A 521 1.21 4.45 -37.31
CA ARG A 521 0.50 4.62 -36.03
C ARG A 521 0.71 5.95 -35.29
N HIS A 522 1.53 6.86 -35.83
CA HIS A 522 1.80 8.17 -35.25
C HIS A 522 2.15 9.20 -36.33
N LYS A 523 1.93 10.47 -35.98
CA LYS A 523 2.31 11.67 -36.75
C LYS A 523 2.73 12.78 -35.79
N LYS A 524 3.91 13.38 -35.97
CA LYS A 524 4.32 14.57 -35.19
C LYS A 524 3.41 15.74 -35.56
N ILE A 525 2.81 16.40 -34.57
CA ILE A 525 1.87 17.53 -34.78
C ILE A 525 2.37 18.85 -34.20
N LYS A 526 3.15 18.81 -33.11
CA LYS A 526 3.63 20.02 -32.44
C LYS A 526 4.93 19.75 -31.71
N GLU A 527 5.72 20.81 -31.56
CA GLU A 527 6.91 20.85 -30.73
C GLU A 527 6.80 22.08 -29.82
N ILE A 528 7.05 21.88 -28.53
CA ILE A 528 6.78 22.87 -27.49
C ILE A 528 8.06 23.14 -26.71
N GLN A 529 8.50 24.40 -26.71
CA GLN A 529 9.59 24.86 -25.85
C GLN A 529 9.04 25.31 -24.50
N VAL A 530 9.63 24.81 -23.41
CA VAL A 530 9.21 25.01 -22.02
C VAL A 530 10.17 25.98 -21.32
N GLN A 531 9.62 26.79 -20.41
CA GLN A 531 10.40 27.77 -19.64
C GLN A 531 11.47 27.08 -18.77
N GLY A 532 11.08 26.21 -17.85
CA GLY A 532 12.01 25.38 -17.06
C GLY A 532 12.27 24.00 -17.68
N ASN A 533 12.97 23.14 -16.93
CA ASN A 533 12.94 21.71 -17.19
C ASN A 533 11.55 21.16 -16.84
N VAL A 534 11.04 20.23 -17.65
CA VAL A 534 9.80 19.50 -17.36
C VAL A 534 10.01 18.62 -16.13
N GLN A 535 9.29 18.93 -15.06
CA GLN A 535 9.24 18.13 -13.83
C GLN A 535 8.03 17.20 -13.83
N TRP A 536 6.90 17.68 -14.36
CA TRP A 536 5.65 16.94 -14.48
C TRP A 536 4.87 17.36 -15.74
N MET A 537 3.98 16.51 -16.23
CA MET A 537 3.07 16.84 -17.35
C MET A 537 1.78 16.01 -17.29
N SER A 538 0.68 16.52 -17.84
CA SER A 538 -0.58 15.79 -18.09
C SER A 538 -1.45 16.53 -19.10
N VAL A 539 -2.49 15.89 -19.65
CA VAL A 539 -3.45 16.52 -20.58
C VAL A 539 -4.75 16.87 -19.83
N PHE A 540 -5.10 18.15 -19.85
CA PHE A 540 -6.20 18.77 -19.10
C PHE A 540 -7.07 19.62 -20.04
N SER A 541 -8.35 19.26 -20.17
CA SER A 541 -9.31 19.92 -21.06
C SER A 541 -8.69 20.27 -22.42
N GLU A 542 -8.27 19.23 -23.17
CA GLU A 542 -7.72 19.33 -24.54
C GLU A 542 -6.34 20.03 -24.65
N ARG A 543 -5.71 20.39 -23.53
CA ARG A 543 -4.43 21.13 -23.45
C ARG A 543 -3.39 20.37 -22.64
N LEU A 544 -2.13 20.47 -23.04
CA LEU A 544 -1.02 19.93 -22.27
C LEU A 544 -0.68 20.87 -21.11
N CYS A 545 -0.87 20.42 -19.87
CA CYS A 545 -0.31 21.05 -18.69
C CYS A 545 1.13 20.57 -18.48
N VAL A 546 2.06 21.49 -18.22
CA VAL A 546 3.47 21.22 -17.95
C VAL A 546 3.89 21.91 -16.65
N GLY A 547 4.34 21.12 -15.68
CA GLY A 547 4.95 21.59 -14.44
C GLY A 547 6.47 21.74 -14.57
N TYR A 548 6.98 22.83 -14.03
CA TYR A 548 8.40 23.16 -13.94
C TYR A 548 8.65 23.92 -12.62
N GLN A 549 9.92 24.17 -12.29
CA GLN A 549 10.25 24.79 -11.00
C GLN A 549 9.54 26.15 -10.85
N SER A 550 8.77 26.26 -9.76
CA SER A 550 7.91 27.39 -9.40
C SER A 550 6.83 27.79 -10.43
N GLY A 551 6.38 26.87 -11.31
CA GLY A 551 5.29 27.20 -12.24
C GLY A 551 4.62 26.02 -12.96
N PHE A 552 3.44 26.30 -13.50
CA PHE A 552 2.68 25.41 -14.39
C PHE A 552 2.14 26.20 -15.59
N LEU A 553 2.29 25.67 -16.80
CA LEU A 553 1.82 26.28 -18.05
C LEU A 553 0.89 25.31 -18.81
N LYS A 554 -0.27 25.79 -19.27
CA LYS A 554 -1.16 25.04 -20.18
C LYS A 554 -0.95 25.48 -21.64
N TYR A 555 -0.49 24.55 -22.46
CA TYR A 555 -0.24 24.71 -23.89
C TYR A 555 -1.37 24.11 -24.74
N PRO A 556 -1.90 24.79 -25.77
CA PRO A 556 -2.84 24.17 -26.70
C PRO A 556 -2.15 23.09 -27.54
N LEU A 557 -2.63 21.85 -27.46
CA LEU A 557 -2.15 20.74 -28.28
C LEU A 557 -2.61 20.84 -29.74
N HIS A 558 -3.79 21.43 -29.96
CA HIS A 558 -4.38 21.65 -31.26
C HIS A 558 -4.80 23.11 -31.45
N GLY A 559 -4.77 23.59 -32.69
CA GLY A 559 -5.03 24.99 -33.04
C GLY A 559 -3.89 25.95 -32.69
N GLU A 560 -4.06 27.20 -33.12
CA GLU A 560 -3.23 28.33 -32.71
C GLU A 560 -3.73 28.94 -31.40
N GLY A 561 -2.80 29.46 -30.61
CA GLY A 561 -3.07 30.05 -29.30
C GLY A 561 -1.81 30.07 -28.45
N SER A 562 -1.69 31.09 -27.60
CA SER A 562 -0.60 31.20 -26.64
C SER A 562 -0.72 30.13 -25.54
N PRO A 563 0.41 29.73 -24.92
CA PRO A 563 0.36 29.11 -23.60
C PRO A 563 -0.12 30.13 -22.57
N TYR A 564 -0.76 29.66 -21.50
CA TYR A 564 -1.11 30.49 -20.35
C TYR A 564 -0.64 29.86 -19.04
N SER A 565 -0.29 30.71 -18.08
CA SER A 565 0.18 30.29 -16.76
C SER A 565 -0.99 29.93 -15.85
N LEU A 566 -0.81 28.91 -15.01
CA LEU A 566 -1.71 28.62 -13.88
C LEU A 566 -1.27 29.35 -12.59
N LEU A 567 -0.20 30.15 -12.65
CA LEU A 567 0.12 31.18 -11.64
C LEU A 567 0.12 32.55 -12.31
N HIS A 568 -0.83 33.41 -11.97
CA HIS A 568 -0.93 34.77 -12.51
C HIS A 568 0.12 35.67 -11.82
N PRO A 569 0.98 36.39 -12.56
CA PRO A 569 2.08 37.18 -11.96
C PRO A 569 1.59 38.26 -10.99
N ASP A 570 0.47 38.91 -11.30
CA ASP A 570 -0.15 39.93 -10.45
C ASP A 570 -0.75 39.39 -9.12
N ASP A 571 -0.87 38.07 -8.92
CA ASP A 571 -1.42 37.52 -7.68
C ASP A 571 -0.35 37.45 -6.58
N HIS A 572 -0.24 38.54 -5.83
CA HIS A 572 0.68 38.64 -4.69
C HIS A 572 0.39 37.63 -3.56
N THR A 573 -0.78 36.97 -3.54
CA THR A 573 -1.05 35.90 -2.56
C THR A 573 -0.33 34.58 -2.89
N LEU A 574 0.21 34.46 -4.11
CA LEU A 574 0.95 33.31 -4.62
C LEU A 574 2.44 33.59 -4.87
N SER A 575 2.89 34.85 -4.75
CA SER A 575 4.27 35.24 -5.09
C SER A 575 5.37 34.54 -4.28
N PHE A 576 5.03 33.97 -3.12
CA PHE A 576 5.95 33.18 -2.31
C PHE A 576 6.51 31.96 -3.06
N ILE A 577 5.73 31.38 -3.99
CA ILE A 577 6.13 30.26 -4.85
C ILE A 577 7.29 30.66 -5.79
N SER A 578 7.33 31.92 -6.21
CA SER A 578 8.40 32.48 -7.05
C SER A 578 9.60 32.99 -6.23
N GLN A 579 9.38 33.35 -4.96
CA GLN A 579 10.43 33.84 -4.05
C GLN A 579 11.29 32.71 -3.48
N GLN A 580 10.71 31.52 -3.29
CA GLN A 580 11.44 30.31 -2.89
C GLN A 580 11.27 29.24 -3.99
N PRO A 581 12.34 28.86 -4.72
CA PRO A 581 12.26 27.84 -5.76
C PRO A 581 11.68 26.52 -5.23
N THR A 582 10.53 26.11 -5.74
CA THR A 582 9.81 24.90 -5.34
C THR A 582 9.49 24.04 -6.55
N ASP A 583 9.67 22.73 -6.43
CA ASP A 583 9.49 21.82 -7.57
C ASP A 583 8.01 21.48 -7.77
N ALA A 584 7.57 21.47 -9.04
CA ALA A 584 6.22 21.12 -9.45
C ALA A 584 6.07 19.58 -9.49
N ILE A 585 5.31 19.03 -8.55
CA ILE A 585 5.17 17.57 -8.39
C ILE A 585 3.99 17.03 -9.20
N CYS A 586 2.84 17.67 -9.14
CA CYS A 586 1.70 17.40 -10.01
C CYS A 586 0.71 18.56 -10.04
N ALA A 587 -0.25 18.53 -10.97
CA ALA A 587 -1.46 19.32 -10.89
C ALA A 587 -2.69 18.40 -10.99
N VAL A 588 -3.86 18.93 -10.63
CA VAL A 588 -5.16 18.27 -10.73
C VAL A 588 -6.18 19.25 -11.33
N GLU A 589 -6.90 18.84 -12.38
CA GLU A 589 -8.06 19.56 -12.91
C GLU A 589 -9.31 19.13 -12.11
N ILE A 590 -9.72 19.94 -11.14
CA ILE A 590 -10.89 19.69 -10.27
C ILE A 590 -12.17 20.00 -11.04
N SER A 591 -12.13 21.08 -11.82
CA SER A 591 -13.14 21.42 -12.82
C SER A 591 -12.51 22.25 -13.94
N ASN A 592 -13.28 22.52 -14.99
CA ASN A 592 -12.85 23.47 -16.04
C ASN A 592 -12.63 24.92 -15.53
N LYS A 593 -12.95 25.21 -14.26
CA LYS A 593 -12.78 26.52 -13.60
C LYS A 593 -11.74 26.52 -12.48
N GLU A 594 -11.30 25.37 -11.98
CA GLU A 594 -10.45 25.28 -10.79
C GLU A 594 -9.44 24.13 -10.88
N TYR A 595 -8.20 24.44 -10.49
CA TYR A 595 -7.06 23.54 -10.49
C TYR A 595 -6.38 23.54 -9.12
N LEU A 596 -5.88 22.38 -8.70
CA LEU A 596 -4.96 22.25 -7.59
C LEU A 596 -3.54 22.05 -8.14
N LEU A 597 -2.61 22.92 -7.75
CA LEU A 597 -1.19 22.85 -8.10
C LEU A 597 -0.40 22.35 -6.89
N CYS A 598 0.28 21.21 -7.02
CA CYS A 598 1.05 20.61 -5.94
C CYS A 598 2.55 20.86 -6.15
N PHE A 599 3.10 21.72 -5.29
CA PHE A 599 4.54 21.98 -5.19
C PHE A 599 5.16 21.16 -4.06
N SER A 600 6.49 21.03 -4.05
CA SER A 600 7.22 20.28 -3.02
C SER A 600 7.06 20.80 -1.58
N SER A 601 6.54 22.02 -1.38
CA SER A 601 6.29 22.62 -0.06
C SER A 601 4.81 22.70 0.34
N VAL A 602 3.88 22.81 -0.63
CA VAL A 602 2.46 23.11 -0.41
C VAL A 602 1.60 22.79 -1.64
N GLY A 603 0.30 22.52 -1.47
CA GLY A 603 -0.69 22.51 -2.55
C GLY A 603 -1.57 23.76 -2.54
N VAL A 604 -1.69 24.45 -3.69
CA VAL A 604 -2.49 25.69 -3.83
C VAL A 604 -3.62 25.53 -4.85
N TYR A 605 -4.77 26.13 -4.57
CA TYR A 605 -5.93 26.13 -5.47
C TYR A 605 -5.99 27.42 -6.27
N VAL A 606 -6.13 27.30 -7.59
CA VAL A 606 -6.20 28.41 -8.54
C VAL A 606 -7.39 28.28 -9.49
N ASP A 607 -7.91 29.42 -9.93
CA ASP A 607 -8.95 29.48 -10.96
C ASP A 607 -8.38 29.24 -12.37
N CYS A 608 -9.24 29.28 -13.39
CA CYS A 608 -8.83 29.14 -14.79
C CYS A 608 -8.02 30.34 -15.34
N GLN A 609 -7.85 31.42 -14.57
CA GLN A 609 -6.95 32.55 -14.88
C GLN A 609 -5.59 32.44 -14.15
N GLY A 610 -5.41 31.45 -13.27
CA GLY A 610 -4.21 31.26 -12.45
C GLY A 610 -4.17 32.15 -11.19
N ARG A 611 -5.30 32.70 -10.76
CA ARG A 611 -5.44 33.46 -9.49
C ARG A 611 -5.93 32.53 -8.38
N ARG A 612 -5.60 32.80 -7.12
CA ARG A 612 -6.00 31.97 -5.97
C ARG A 612 -7.52 31.83 -5.87
N SER A 613 -8.04 30.60 -5.98
CA SER A 613 -9.48 30.32 -5.84
C SER A 613 -9.90 30.02 -4.41
N ARG A 614 -9.00 29.48 -3.56
CA ARG A 614 -9.28 29.14 -2.15
C ARG A 614 -8.24 29.74 -1.20
N GLN A 615 -8.66 30.16 -0.02
CA GLN A 615 -7.74 30.65 1.02
C GLN A 615 -6.98 29.50 1.71
N GLN A 616 -7.62 28.34 1.88
CA GLN A 616 -6.99 27.16 2.46
C GLN A 616 -6.03 26.50 1.46
N GLU A 617 -4.86 26.13 1.96
CA GLU A 617 -3.78 25.45 1.22
C GLU A 617 -3.71 23.99 1.70
N LEU A 618 -3.37 23.04 0.82
CA LEU A 618 -3.07 21.66 1.24
C LEU A 618 -1.67 21.59 1.82
N MET A 619 -1.54 21.02 3.01
CA MET A 619 -0.29 20.96 3.77
C MET A 619 0.25 19.55 3.84
N TRP A 620 1.51 19.37 3.43
CA TRP A 620 2.20 18.09 3.48
C TRP A 620 2.77 17.85 4.89
N PRO A 621 2.47 16.72 5.56
CA PRO A 621 3.03 16.41 6.88
C PRO A 621 4.55 16.17 6.85
N ALA A 622 5.04 15.63 5.73
CA ALA A 622 6.45 15.42 5.45
C ALA A 622 6.77 15.77 3.98
N THR A 623 8.04 15.90 3.64
CA THR A 623 8.48 16.27 2.28
C THR A 623 7.99 15.23 1.24
N PRO A 624 7.17 15.64 0.25
CA PRO A 624 6.69 14.74 -0.79
C PRO A 624 7.80 14.37 -1.78
N SER A 625 7.84 13.08 -2.13
CA SER A 625 8.71 12.50 -3.16
C SER A 625 8.00 12.36 -4.52
N SER A 626 6.68 12.17 -4.49
CA SER A 626 5.78 12.09 -5.63
C SER A 626 4.33 12.23 -5.17
N CYS A 627 3.43 12.59 -6.08
CA CYS A 627 1.99 12.60 -5.85
C CYS A 627 1.27 11.89 -7.01
N CYS A 628 0.24 11.12 -6.68
CA CYS A 628 -0.65 10.46 -7.63
C CYS A 628 -2.09 10.92 -7.39
N TYR A 629 -2.87 11.07 -8.46
CA TYR A 629 -4.28 11.45 -8.38
C TYR A 629 -5.15 10.34 -8.96
N ASN A 630 -6.13 9.88 -8.17
CA ASN A 630 -7.17 8.96 -8.58
C ASN A 630 -8.49 9.47 -7.96
N ALA A 631 -9.36 10.03 -8.80
CA ALA A 631 -10.39 10.98 -8.38
C ALA A 631 -11.38 10.40 -7.34
N PRO A 632 -11.74 11.16 -6.29
CA PRO A 632 -11.36 12.53 -5.96
C PRO A 632 -10.05 12.67 -5.14
N TYR A 633 -9.27 11.60 -4.98
CA TYR A 633 -8.22 11.53 -3.99
C TYR A 633 -6.81 11.82 -4.55
N LEU A 634 -6.02 12.57 -3.76
CA LEU A 634 -4.60 12.81 -3.98
C LEU A 634 -3.78 12.00 -2.97
N SER A 635 -2.99 11.06 -3.47
CA SER A 635 -2.04 10.26 -2.69
C SER A 635 -0.65 10.90 -2.74
N VAL A 636 -0.15 11.34 -1.60
CA VAL A 636 1.12 12.07 -1.42
C VAL A 636 2.14 11.15 -0.76
N TYR A 637 3.22 10.82 -1.47
CA TYR A 637 4.20 9.82 -1.03
C TYR A 637 5.40 10.49 -0.33
N SER A 638 5.64 10.15 0.94
CA SER A 638 6.83 10.58 1.70
C SER A 638 7.80 9.41 1.96
N GLU A 639 8.90 9.63 2.67
CA GLU A 639 9.83 8.54 3.03
C GLU A 639 9.19 7.49 3.98
N ASN A 640 8.31 7.90 4.90
CA ASN A 640 7.80 7.04 5.97
C ASN A 640 6.32 6.63 5.81
N ALA A 641 5.54 7.32 4.97
CA ALA A 641 4.11 7.07 4.79
C ALA A 641 3.58 7.61 3.45
N VAL A 642 2.37 7.17 3.06
CA VAL A 642 1.57 7.79 2.01
C VAL A 642 0.34 8.46 2.63
N ASP A 643 0.19 9.76 2.43
CA ASP A 643 -0.92 10.56 2.95
C ASP A 643 -1.97 10.83 1.87
N VAL A 644 -3.24 10.57 2.17
CA VAL A 644 -4.36 10.67 1.23
C VAL A 644 -5.22 11.88 1.58
N PHE A 645 -5.46 12.74 0.62
CA PHE A 645 -6.30 13.94 0.74
C PHE A 645 -7.48 13.87 -0.24
N ASP A 646 -8.64 14.40 0.14
CA ASP A 646 -9.72 14.70 -0.80
C ASP A 646 -9.53 16.13 -1.33
N VAL A 647 -9.35 16.27 -2.65
CA VAL A 647 -9.11 17.58 -3.28
C VAL A 647 -10.33 18.50 -3.25
N ASN A 648 -11.53 17.97 -2.98
CA ASN A 648 -12.76 18.76 -2.90
C ASN A 648 -12.94 19.36 -1.52
N SER A 649 -12.95 18.52 -0.47
CA SER A 649 -13.12 18.98 0.93
C SER A 649 -11.87 19.61 1.54
N MET A 650 -10.69 19.38 0.96
CA MET A 650 -9.37 19.80 1.49
C MET A 650 -9.00 19.10 2.81
N GLU A 651 -9.68 18.00 3.16
CA GLU A 651 -9.39 17.21 4.37
C GLU A 651 -8.29 16.16 4.12
N TRP A 652 -7.51 15.90 5.17
CA TRP A 652 -6.52 14.81 5.22
C TRP A 652 -7.20 13.53 5.73
N ILE A 653 -7.48 12.63 4.79
CA ILE A 653 -8.44 11.53 4.92
C ILE A 653 -7.81 10.28 5.55
N GLN A 654 -6.60 9.91 5.15
CA GLN A 654 -5.92 8.68 5.57
C GLN A 654 -4.40 8.87 5.59
N THR A 655 -3.70 8.12 6.44
CA THR A 655 -2.24 7.90 6.34
C THR A 655 -1.98 6.40 6.27
N ILE A 656 -1.16 5.96 5.32
CA ILE A 656 -0.75 4.57 5.12
C ILE A 656 0.70 4.44 5.58
N PRO A 657 1.01 3.74 6.70
CA PRO A 657 2.32 3.77 7.36
C PRO A 657 3.37 2.84 6.69
N LEU A 658 3.52 2.98 5.36
CA LEU A 658 4.46 2.21 4.56
C LEU A 658 5.70 3.04 4.21
N LYS A 659 6.86 2.62 4.74
CA LYS A 659 8.15 3.27 4.51
C LYS A 659 8.74 2.89 3.15
N LYS A 660 9.39 3.85 2.48
CA LYS A 660 10.06 3.67 1.18
C LYS A 660 9.15 3.07 0.09
N VAL A 661 7.91 3.53 0.04
CA VAL A 661 6.99 3.25 -1.06
C VAL A 661 7.21 4.26 -2.18
N ARG A 662 7.11 3.80 -3.43
CA ARG A 662 6.95 4.66 -4.60
C ARG A 662 5.85 4.13 -5.52
N PRO A 663 5.13 5.02 -6.24
CA PRO A 663 4.19 4.60 -7.27
C PRO A 663 4.91 3.96 -8.47
N LEU A 664 4.15 3.20 -9.25
CA LEU A 664 4.58 2.53 -10.49
C LEU A 664 3.77 2.97 -11.73
N ASN A 665 2.57 3.52 -11.52
CA ASN A 665 1.73 4.24 -12.48
C ASN A 665 1.39 5.67 -11.97
N THR A 666 0.84 6.50 -12.85
CA THR A 666 0.40 7.88 -12.58
C THR A 666 -0.72 7.98 -11.52
N GLU A 667 -1.62 7.01 -11.48
CA GLU A 667 -2.77 6.95 -10.56
C GLU A 667 -2.40 6.41 -9.17
N GLY A 668 -1.23 5.79 -9.01
CA GLY A 668 -0.75 5.23 -7.75
C GLY A 668 -1.47 3.95 -7.28
N SER A 669 -2.24 3.29 -8.15
CA SER A 669 -2.89 2.01 -7.80
C SER A 669 -1.89 0.85 -7.68
N LEU A 670 -0.78 0.86 -8.42
CA LEU A 670 0.35 -0.06 -8.24
C LEU A 670 1.59 0.66 -7.69
N ASN A 671 2.25 0.03 -6.72
CA ASN A 671 3.32 0.62 -5.92
C ASN A 671 4.43 -0.41 -5.65
N LEU A 672 5.66 0.06 -5.40
CA LEU A 672 6.77 -0.78 -4.96
C LEU A 672 7.19 -0.41 -3.54
N LEU A 673 7.22 -1.40 -2.64
CA LEU A 673 7.61 -1.27 -1.24
C LEU A 673 9.07 -1.67 -1.04
N GLY A 674 9.95 -0.72 -0.73
CA GLY A 674 11.40 -0.89 -0.61
C GLY A 674 11.88 -1.29 0.80
N LEU A 675 11.49 -2.47 1.28
CA LEU A 675 11.98 -3.08 2.51
C LEU A 675 13.01 -4.20 2.22
N GLU A 676 13.42 -4.97 3.23
CA GLU A 676 14.30 -6.15 3.08
C GLU A 676 13.75 -7.16 2.06
N THR A 677 12.43 -7.34 2.05
CA THR A 677 11.68 -7.95 0.94
C THR A 677 11.04 -6.83 0.12
N ILE A 678 11.38 -6.75 -1.17
CA ILE A 678 10.74 -5.82 -2.10
C ILE A 678 9.40 -6.43 -2.52
N ARG A 679 8.30 -5.74 -2.22
CA ARG A 679 6.93 -6.20 -2.51
C ARG A 679 6.23 -5.29 -3.53
N LEU A 680 5.42 -5.90 -4.39
CA LEU A 680 4.50 -5.18 -5.28
C LEU A 680 3.19 -4.96 -4.52
N ILE A 681 2.79 -3.71 -4.30
CA ILE A 681 1.62 -3.35 -3.48
C ILE A 681 0.53 -2.74 -4.37
N TYR A 682 -0.67 -3.30 -4.33
CA TYR A 682 -1.89 -2.75 -4.91
C TYR A 682 -2.68 -1.99 -3.84
N PHE A 683 -3.05 -0.75 -4.13
CA PHE A 683 -3.92 0.06 -3.27
C PHE A 683 -5.39 -0.17 -3.66
N LYS A 684 -6.02 -1.20 -3.09
CA LYS A 684 -7.45 -1.45 -3.29
C LYS A 684 -8.26 -0.26 -2.77
N ASN A 685 -9.04 0.39 -3.63
CA ASN A 685 -10.03 1.37 -3.21
C ASN A 685 -11.22 0.68 -2.51
N LYS A 686 -11.57 1.12 -1.29
CA LYS A 686 -12.73 0.64 -0.52
C LYS A 686 -14.06 1.18 -1.05
N MET A 687 -14.03 2.28 -1.80
CA MET A 687 -15.20 3.02 -2.28
C MET A 687 -15.60 2.67 -3.72
N ALA A 688 -14.84 1.82 -4.42
CA ALA A 688 -15.14 1.36 -5.77
C ALA A 688 -16.13 0.18 -5.76
N GLU A 689 -16.99 0.09 -6.79
CA GLU A 689 -17.99 -0.98 -6.93
C GLU A 689 -17.40 -2.37 -7.28
N GLY A 690 -16.07 -2.47 -7.45
CA GLY A 690 -15.34 -3.71 -7.72
C GLY A 690 -13.82 -3.55 -7.57
N ASP A 691 -13.09 -4.66 -7.62
CA ASP A 691 -11.61 -4.66 -7.60
C ASP A 691 -11.03 -4.54 -9.01
N GLU A 692 -10.20 -3.51 -9.24
CA GLU A 692 -9.43 -3.33 -10.49
C GLU A 692 -8.51 -4.53 -10.78
N LEU A 693 -8.02 -5.20 -9.72
CA LEU A 693 -7.14 -6.36 -9.79
C LEU A 693 -7.53 -7.41 -8.74
N VAL A 694 -7.74 -8.65 -9.19
CA VAL A 694 -7.94 -9.82 -8.33
C VAL A 694 -6.61 -10.22 -7.71
N VAL A 695 -6.43 -9.85 -6.43
CA VAL A 695 -5.24 -10.21 -5.67
C VAL A 695 -5.35 -11.67 -5.16
N PRO A 696 -4.43 -12.58 -5.53
CA PRO A 696 -4.40 -13.94 -4.99
C PRO A 696 -3.88 -13.96 -3.55
N GLU A 697 -4.14 -15.04 -2.81
CA GLU A 697 -3.51 -15.27 -1.51
C GLU A 697 -2.00 -15.51 -1.68
N THR A 698 -1.18 -14.54 -1.28
CA THR A 698 0.28 -14.63 -1.31
C THR A 698 0.83 -15.29 -0.04
N SER A 699 2.02 -15.90 -0.14
CA SER A 699 2.74 -16.40 1.04
C SER A 699 4.25 -16.25 0.88
N ASP A 700 4.90 -15.67 1.89
CA ASP A 700 6.34 -15.34 1.89
C ASP A 700 7.27 -16.55 1.70
N ASN A 701 6.75 -17.77 1.76
CA ASN A 701 7.49 -19.03 1.62
C ASN A 701 6.85 -19.97 0.56
N SER A 702 6.28 -19.41 -0.51
CA SER A 702 5.58 -20.17 -1.57
C SER A 702 6.46 -21.19 -2.31
N ARG A 703 7.79 -21.04 -2.26
CA ARG A 703 8.79 -21.84 -3.00
C ARG A 703 8.60 -21.81 -4.53
N LYS A 704 7.83 -20.85 -5.05
CA LYS A 704 7.64 -20.67 -6.49
C LYS A 704 8.94 -20.20 -7.15
N GLN A 705 9.22 -20.70 -8.35
CA GLN A 705 10.35 -20.29 -9.17
C GLN A 705 9.88 -19.99 -10.61
N MET A 706 10.59 -19.10 -11.30
CA MET A 706 10.24 -18.67 -12.66
C MET A 706 10.77 -19.67 -13.70
N VAL A 707 9.99 -20.71 -13.97
CA VAL A 707 10.35 -21.78 -14.92
C VAL A 707 9.98 -21.37 -16.34
N ARG A 708 10.93 -21.41 -17.29
CA ARG A 708 10.67 -21.11 -18.70
C ARG A 708 9.84 -22.21 -19.37
N ASN A 709 8.89 -21.83 -20.23
CA ASN A 709 8.14 -22.79 -21.04
C ASN A 709 9.03 -23.36 -22.16
N ILE A 710 9.11 -24.69 -22.27
CA ILE A 710 9.91 -25.40 -23.26
C ILE A 710 9.44 -25.08 -24.70
N ASN A 711 8.12 -25.01 -24.90
CA ASN A 711 7.52 -24.85 -26.22
C ASN A 711 7.42 -23.38 -26.65
N ASN A 712 7.52 -22.42 -25.72
CA ASN A 712 7.48 -21.00 -26.04
C ASN A 712 8.52 -20.21 -25.22
N LYS A 713 9.61 -19.82 -25.88
CA LYS A 713 10.74 -19.07 -25.29
C LYS A 713 10.36 -17.72 -24.67
N ARG A 714 9.18 -17.16 -24.97
CA ARG A 714 8.65 -15.90 -24.41
C ARG A 714 7.73 -16.11 -23.20
N ARG A 715 7.27 -17.34 -22.93
CA ARG A 715 6.37 -17.67 -21.81
C ARG A 715 7.11 -18.38 -20.67
N TYR A 716 6.67 -18.10 -19.44
CA TYR A 716 7.22 -18.64 -18.20
C TYR A 716 6.07 -18.97 -17.24
N SER A 717 6.27 -19.93 -16.35
CA SER A 717 5.33 -20.29 -15.28
C SER A 717 5.99 -20.07 -13.92
N PHE A 718 5.34 -19.32 -13.03
CA PHE A 718 5.85 -19.06 -11.67
C PHE A 718 5.31 -20.09 -10.68
N ARG A 719 5.99 -21.23 -10.57
CA ARG A 719 5.50 -22.42 -9.84
C ARG A 719 6.61 -23.10 -9.07
N VAL A 720 6.25 -23.86 -8.03
CA VAL A 720 7.20 -24.72 -7.31
C VAL A 720 7.82 -25.71 -8.32
N PRO A 721 9.16 -25.84 -8.39
CA PRO A 721 9.82 -26.81 -9.28
C PRO A 721 9.31 -28.23 -9.05
N GLU A 722 9.32 -29.04 -10.10
CA GLU A 722 8.84 -30.43 -10.00
C GLU A 722 9.72 -31.28 -9.08
N GLU A 723 11.04 -31.05 -9.08
CA GLU A 723 11.98 -31.67 -8.16
C GLU A 723 11.69 -31.30 -6.69
N GLU A 724 11.49 -30.00 -6.40
CA GLU A 724 11.16 -29.54 -5.05
C GLU A 724 9.77 -30.05 -4.60
N ARG A 725 8.78 -30.06 -5.50
CA ARG A 725 7.46 -30.66 -5.26
C ARG A 725 7.57 -32.16 -4.99
N MET A 726 8.48 -32.87 -5.67
CA MET A 726 8.74 -34.28 -5.42
C MET A 726 9.47 -34.49 -4.09
N GLN A 727 10.41 -33.61 -3.73
CA GLN A 727 11.11 -33.62 -2.43
C GLN A 727 10.14 -33.33 -1.28
N GLN A 728 9.26 -32.34 -1.42
CA GLN A 728 8.18 -32.01 -0.48
C GLN A 728 7.22 -33.19 -0.34
N ARG A 729 6.85 -33.87 -1.44
CA ARG A 729 6.05 -35.10 -1.38
C ARG A 729 6.81 -36.23 -0.66
N ARG A 730 8.12 -36.37 -0.88
CA ARG A 730 8.97 -37.36 -0.18
C ARG A 730 9.14 -37.06 1.31
N SER A 731 9.15 -35.80 1.75
CA SER A 731 9.17 -35.45 3.18
C SER A 731 7.79 -35.63 3.83
N MET A 732 6.72 -35.15 3.20
CA MET A 732 5.35 -35.38 3.67
C MET A 732 4.95 -36.85 3.69
N LEU A 733 5.60 -37.73 2.92
CA LEU A 733 5.40 -39.20 3.00
C LEU A 733 6.23 -39.89 4.10
N ARG A 734 7.25 -39.21 4.68
CA ARG A 734 8.03 -39.71 5.84
C ARG A 734 7.38 -39.35 7.17
N ASP A 735 6.67 -38.23 7.21
CA ASP A 735 5.94 -37.72 8.37
C ASP A 735 4.51 -38.32 8.40
N PRO A 736 4.11 -39.07 9.46
CA PRO A 736 2.77 -39.66 9.55
C PRO A 736 1.63 -38.64 9.55
N GLU A 737 1.80 -37.47 10.18
CA GLU A 737 0.75 -36.44 10.27
C GLU A 737 0.54 -35.74 8.93
N MET A 738 1.64 -35.42 8.24
CA MET A 738 1.59 -34.80 6.91
C MET A 738 1.20 -35.80 5.82
N ARG A 739 1.47 -37.10 6.01
CA ARG A 739 1.02 -38.17 5.11
C ARG A 739 -0.51 -38.28 5.08
N ASN A 740 -1.18 -38.08 6.21
CA ASN A 740 -2.65 -38.05 6.24
C ASN A 740 -3.22 -36.85 5.47
N LYS A 741 -2.54 -35.71 5.43
CA LYS A 741 -2.92 -34.53 4.62
C LYS A 741 -2.71 -34.72 3.11
N LEU A 742 -1.97 -35.76 2.69
CA LEU A 742 -1.85 -36.16 1.27
C LEU A 742 -3.01 -37.06 0.81
N ILE A 743 -3.85 -37.56 1.71
CA ILE A 743 -5.04 -38.33 1.39
C ILE A 743 -6.20 -37.34 1.21
N SER A 744 -6.49 -36.97 -0.04
CA SER A 744 -7.69 -36.19 -0.35
C SER A 744 -8.95 -36.97 0.05
N ASN A 745 -9.91 -36.31 0.69
CA ASN A 745 -11.26 -36.85 0.92
C ASN A 745 -11.82 -37.47 -0.38
N PRO A 746 -12.52 -38.62 -0.33
CA PRO A 746 -13.00 -39.31 -1.51
C PRO A 746 -13.97 -38.42 -2.30
N THR A 747 -13.58 -38.05 -3.53
CA THR A 747 -14.31 -37.10 -4.38
C THR A 747 -15.58 -37.68 -5.01
N ASN A 748 -15.79 -39.00 -4.92
CA ASN A 748 -17.02 -39.69 -5.27
C ASN A 748 -17.05 -41.10 -4.65
N PHE A 749 -18.21 -41.77 -4.71
CA PHE A 749 -18.38 -43.14 -4.22
C PHE A 749 -17.51 -44.19 -4.94
N ASN A 750 -17.12 -43.97 -6.20
CA ASN A 750 -16.24 -44.90 -6.93
C ASN A 750 -14.84 -44.97 -6.32
N HIS A 751 -14.37 -43.93 -5.62
CA HIS A 751 -13.06 -43.94 -4.98
C HIS A 751 -12.99 -44.89 -3.76
N ILE A 752 -14.14 -45.33 -3.23
CA ILE A 752 -14.25 -46.26 -2.09
C ILE A 752 -14.18 -47.73 -2.55
N ALA A 753 -14.59 -48.02 -3.81
CA ALA A 753 -14.79 -49.37 -4.33
C ALA A 753 -13.53 -50.25 -4.44
N HIS A 754 -12.34 -49.73 -4.12
CA HIS A 754 -11.08 -50.48 -4.14
C HIS A 754 -10.59 -50.94 -2.75
N MET A 755 -11.27 -50.53 -1.67
CA MET A 755 -11.14 -51.22 -0.37
C MET A 755 -12.00 -52.48 -0.43
N GLY A 756 -11.34 -53.65 -0.42
CA GLY A 756 -12.02 -54.94 -0.44
C GLY A 756 -12.86 -55.20 0.83
N PRO A 757 -13.79 -56.17 0.81
CA PRO A 757 -14.67 -56.45 1.94
C PRO A 757 -13.88 -57.01 3.14
N GLY A 758 -13.56 -56.13 4.10
CA GLY A 758 -13.06 -56.45 5.42
C GLY A 758 -13.84 -55.65 6.46
N ASP A 759 -14.07 -56.25 7.63
CA ASP A 759 -15.03 -55.73 8.62
C ASP A 759 -14.67 -54.33 9.17
N GLY A 760 -15.68 -53.48 9.31
CA GLY A 760 -15.53 -52.15 9.94
C GLY A 760 -16.59 -51.10 9.60
N ILE A 761 -17.33 -51.25 8.49
CA ILE A 761 -18.34 -50.25 8.07
C ILE A 761 -19.66 -50.42 8.84
N GLN A 762 -19.65 -50.08 10.14
CA GLN A 762 -20.85 -50.10 10.98
C GLN A 762 -20.97 -48.94 12.00
N ILE A 763 -20.12 -47.91 11.90
CA ILE A 763 -20.24 -46.67 12.70
C ILE A 763 -20.22 -45.45 11.76
N LEU A 764 -21.33 -45.23 11.04
CA LEU A 764 -21.56 -44.00 10.26
C LEU A 764 -23.06 -43.70 10.00
N LYS A 765 -23.90 -44.04 10.98
CA LYS A 765 -25.14 -43.29 11.25
C LYS A 765 -24.86 -42.34 12.42
N ASP A 766 -25.76 -41.37 12.61
CA ASP A 766 -25.77 -40.41 13.73
C ASP A 766 -24.74 -39.25 13.66
N LEU A 767 -24.78 -38.51 12.54
CA LEU A 767 -24.48 -37.07 12.53
C LEU A 767 -25.65 -36.30 11.88
N PRO A 768 -26.26 -35.30 12.56
CA PRO A 768 -27.32 -34.49 11.97
C PRO A 768 -26.77 -33.49 10.95
N MET A 769 -27.44 -33.36 9.80
CA MET A 769 -27.13 -32.29 8.84
C MET A 769 -27.71 -30.96 9.34
N ASN A 770 -26.85 -30.04 9.80
CA ASN A 770 -27.27 -28.65 9.99
C ASN A 770 -27.50 -28.00 8.61
N LEU A 771 -28.78 -27.86 8.26
CA LEU A 771 -29.24 -27.03 7.16
C LEU A 771 -28.82 -25.58 7.39
N ARG A 772 -28.43 -24.86 6.32
CA ARG A 772 -28.30 -23.40 6.37
C ARG A 772 -29.70 -22.79 6.54
N PRO A 773 -29.91 -21.84 7.47
CA PRO A 773 -31.10 -21.02 7.46
C PRO A 773 -31.17 -20.24 6.14
N GLN A 774 -32.26 -20.42 5.39
CA GLN A 774 -32.64 -19.55 4.30
C GLN A 774 -33.94 -18.88 4.71
N GLU A 775 -33.90 -17.57 4.97
CA GLU A 775 -35.11 -16.82 5.34
C GLU A 775 -36.13 -16.85 4.21
N SER A 776 -37.38 -17.15 4.57
CA SER A 776 -38.45 -17.39 3.61
C SER A 776 -39.26 -16.13 3.35
N ARG A 777 -39.49 -15.83 2.07
CA ARG A 777 -40.69 -15.10 1.67
C ARG A 777 -41.88 -16.03 1.84
N THR A 778 -42.92 -15.56 2.53
CA THR A 778 -44.28 -16.10 2.41
C THR A 778 -44.79 -15.84 0.97
N VAL A 779 -45.71 -16.60 0.36
CA VAL A 779 -47.03 -17.11 0.80
C VAL A 779 -47.42 -18.34 -0.08
N PHE A 780 -48.16 -19.31 0.49
CA PHE A 780 -49.12 -20.32 -0.07
C PHE A 780 -49.14 -20.71 -1.59
N SER A 781 -49.55 -21.93 -2.01
CA SER A 781 -49.75 -23.24 -1.37
C SER A 781 -50.15 -24.32 -2.43
N GLY A 782 -49.79 -25.59 -2.22
CA GLY A 782 -50.33 -26.79 -2.91
C GLY A 782 -49.82 -27.09 -4.35
N SER A 783 -49.93 -28.31 -4.88
CA SER A 783 -50.19 -29.64 -4.26
C SER A 783 -50.02 -30.83 -5.24
N VAL A 784 -49.33 -31.90 -4.80
CA VAL A 784 -49.57 -33.34 -5.11
C VAL A 784 -49.15 -33.99 -6.47
N SER A 785 -48.22 -34.96 -6.34
CA SER A 785 -47.99 -36.25 -7.08
C SER A 785 -47.61 -36.41 -8.58
N ILE A 786 -46.34 -36.83 -8.79
CA ILE A 786 -45.79 -38.02 -9.53
C ILE A 786 -46.82 -39.17 -9.81
N PRO A 787 -46.77 -40.04 -10.88
CA PRO A 787 -45.59 -40.57 -11.62
C PRO A 787 -45.62 -40.76 -13.18
N SER A 788 -44.41 -40.78 -13.76
CA SER A 788 -43.74 -41.80 -14.62
C SER A 788 -44.44 -42.76 -15.64
N ILE A 789 -43.70 -43.01 -16.76
CA ILE A 789 -43.47 -44.29 -17.50
C ILE A 789 -44.21 -44.63 -18.85
N THR A 790 -43.44 -44.43 -19.95
CA THR A 790 -43.26 -45.21 -21.21
C THR A 790 -44.35 -45.52 -22.29
N LYS A 791 -43.92 -45.23 -23.54
CA LYS A 791 -43.95 -46.05 -24.80
C LYS A 791 -45.12 -45.99 -25.83
N SER A 792 -44.67 -45.99 -27.10
CA SER A 792 -45.30 -46.42 -28.38
C SER A 792 -46.48 -45.67 -29.03
N ARG A 793 -46.22 -45.13 -30.24
CA ARG A 793 -46.83 -45.45 -31.57
C ARG A 793 -48.33 -45.88 -31.58
N THR A 794 -49.23 -45.36 -32.43
CA THR A 794 -49.08 -44.86 -33.81
C THR A 794 -50.20 -43.84 -34.19
N GLU A 795 -50.01 -43.11 -35.31
CA GLU A 795 -50.95 -42.16 -35.94
C GLU A 795 -52.23 -42.83 -36.53
N PRO A 796 -53.31 -42.08 -36.89
CA PRO A 796 -53.31 -41.38 -38.20
C PRO A 796 -54.08 -40.03 -38.31
N GLY A 797 -53.64 -39.15 -39.21
CA GLY A 797 -54.54 -38.71 -40.30
C GLY A 797 -54.83 -37.21 -40.57
N ARG A 798 -54.05 -36.61 -41.50
CA ARG A 798 -54.45 -35.57 -42.50
C ARG A 798 -54.77 -34.15 -41.95
N SER A 799 -54.51 -33.02 -42.62
CA SER A 799 -53.99 -32.65 -43.97
C SER A 799 -53.78 -31.11 -44.03
N MET A 800 -53.03 -30.44 -44.93
CA MET A 800 -52.10 -30.78 -46.04
C MET A 800 -51.36 -29.49 -46.52
N SER A 801 -50.16 -29.64 -47.11
CA SER A 801 -49.53 -28.73 -48.12
C SER A 801 -49.11 -27.28 -47.73
N ALA A 802 -48.07 -26.64 -48.30
CA ALA A 802 -47.02 -27.03 -49.28
C ALA A 802 -45.69 -26.26 -48.97
N SER A 803 -44.50 -26.90 -48.93
CA SER A 803 -43.47 -26.97 -50.02
C SER A 803 -42.61 -25.70 -50.21
N SER A 804 -41.27 -25.69 -50.34
CA SER A 804 -40.13 -26.66 -50.29
C SER A 804 -38.81 -25.84 -50.07
N GLY A 805 -37.56 -26.32 -49.92
CA GLY A 805 -36.85 -27.63 -49.90
C GLY A 805 -35.59 -27.50 -48.97
N LEU A 806 -34.57 -28.37 -48.85
CA LEU A 806 -33.96 -29.49 -49.62
C LEU A 806 -32.97 -29.07 -50.73
N ALA A 807 -31.74 -29.60 -50.86
CA ALA A 807 -30.93 -30.60 -50.11
C ALA A 807 -29.45 -30.63 -50.64
N ALA A 808 -28.43 -31.36 -50.14
CA ALA A 808 -28.01 -31.78 -48.79
C ALA A 808 -26.65 -32.57 -48.85
N ARG A 809 -25.87 -32.60 -47.75
CA ARG A 809 -24.91 -33.68 -47.33
C ARG A 809 -23.70 -34.03 -48.26
N SER A 810 -22.80 -34.96 -47.91
CA SER A 810 -21.88 -35.03 -46.74
C SER A 810 -20.83 -36.16 -46.88
N SER A 811 -19.69 -36.04 -46.18
CA SER A 811 -18.80 -37.13 -45.66
C SER A 811 -18.16 -38.18 -46.60
N ALA A 812 -16.81 -38.25 -46.55
CA ALA A 812 -16.01 -39.47 -46.71
C ALA A 812 -14.65 -39.32 -45.96
N GLN A 813 -13.95 -40.42 -45.65
CA GLN A 813 -12.69 -40.44 -44.88
C GLN A 813 -11.54 -41.13 -45.64
N ASN A 814 -10.31 -40.83 -45.21
CA ASN A 814 -9.07 -41.63 -45.36
C ASN A 814 -8.50 -41.90 -46.78
N GLY A 815 -7.20 -41.67 -46.94
CA GLY A 815 -6.39 -42.04 -48.11
C GLY A 815 -4.95 -41.57 -47.93
N SER A 816 -3.94 -42.38 -48.28
CA SER A 816 -2.56 -42.18 -47.81
C SER A 816 -1.47 -42.17 -48.89
N ALA A 817 -0.65 -41.12 -48.85
CA ALA A 817 0.80 -41.11 -49.12
C ALA A 817 1.36 -41.31 -50.55
N LEU A 818 2.64 -40.94 -50.66
CA LEU A 818 3.68 -41.32 -51.65
C LEU A 818 3.75 -40.65 -53.05
N ARG A 819 4.65 -39.63 -53.09
CA ARG A 819 5.90 -39.57 -53.90
C ARG A 819 5.87 -39.20 -55.40
N ARG A 820 7.02 -38.64 -55.81
CA ARG A 820 7.55 -38.39 -57.18
C ARG A 820 6.90 -37.27 -57.99
N GLU A 821 7.58 -36.71 -59.00
CA GLU A 821 8.98 -36.21 -59.15
C GLU A 821 9.09 -35.52 -60.53
N PHE A 822 10.11 -34.67 -60.70
CA PHE A 822 10.36 -33.77 -61.85
C PHE A 822 10.32 -34.35 -63.28
N SER A 823 9.82 -33.52 -64.22
CA SER A 823 10.45 -33.08 -65.50
C SER A 823 9.55 -31.99 -66.09
N GLY A 824 9.95 -30.88 -66.73
CA GLY A 824 11.09 -30.49 -67.60
C GLY A 824 10.47 -29.88 -68.89
N GLY A 825 11.05 -28.98 -69.71
CA GLY A 825 12.22 -28.10 -69.72
C GLY A 825 11.99 -27.05 -70.84
N SER A 826 12.33 -25.75 -70.70
CA SER A 826 13.67 -25.12 -70.86
C SER A 826 14.14 -24.86 -72.32
N TYR A 827 14.16 -23.57 -72.73
CA TYR A 827 14.98 -22.96 -73.80
C TYR A 827 15.02 -21.41 -73.59
N GLY A 828 16.10 -20.65 -73.79
CA GLY A 828 17.53 -21.03 -73.92
C GLY A 828 18.43 -20.03 -74.69
N ALA A 829 19.25 -19.21 -74.00
CA ALA A 829 20.44 -18.49 -74.52
C ALA A 829 21.31 -17.96 -73.35
N LYS A 830 22.56 -18.40 -73.15
CA LYS A 830 23.85 -17.91 -73.74
C LYS A 830 24.24 -16.49 -73.23
N ARG A 831 25.45 -16.22 -72.70
CA ARG A 831 26.75 -16.95 -72.73
C ARG A 831 27.60 -16.73 -71.44
N GLN A 832 28.64 -17.56 -71.27
CA GLN A 832 29.73 -17.50 -70.26
C GLN A 832 31.10 -17.31 -71.01
N PRO A 833 32.34 -17.27 -70.43
CA PRO A 833 32.87 -18.13 -69.33
C PRO A 833 33.91 -17.52 -68.31
N MET A 834 34.18 -18.27 -67.21
CA MET A 834 35.49 -18.57 -66.51
C MET A 834 36.54 -17.45 -66.20
N ALA A 835 37.30 -17.41 -65.08
CA ALA A 835 37.41 -18.24 -63.86
C ALA A 835 38.11 -17.47 -62.67
N SER A 836 38.35 -18.16 -61.54
CA SER A 836 38.93 -17.77 -60.21
C SER A 836 40.44 -17.37 -60.23
N PRO A 837 41.17 -17.03 -59.11
CA PRO A 837 40.88 -17.22 -57.67
C PRO A 837 41.32 -16.05 -56.71
N SER A 838 41.90 -16.40 -55.53
CA SER A 838 42.01 -15.69 -54.23
C SER A 838 43.14 -14.64 -54.03
N ASP A 839 43.08 -14.00 -52.84
CA ASP A 839 44.15 -13.34 -52.06
C ASP A 839 44.75 -12.00 -52.59
N GLY A 840 45.28 -11.14 -51.67
CA GLY A 840 46.14 -10.00 -52.05
C GLY A 840 45.89 -8.61 -51.44
N SER A 841 46.08 -8.48 -50.12
CA SER A 841 46.50 -7.30 -49.33
C SER A 841 46.96 -5.95 -49.97
N LEU A 842 46.62 -4.86 -49.24
CA LEU A 842 47.36 -3.59 -48.97
C LEU A 842 47.20 -2.30 -49.83
N SER A 843 47.29 -1.16 -49.10
CA SER A 843 47.68 0.21 -49.52
C SER A 843 46.68 1.07 -50.34
N SER A 844 46.66 2.41 -50.21
CA SER A 844 47.32 3.35 -49.26
C SER A 844 46.70 4.77 -49.27
N GLY A 845 47.02 5.58 -48.24
CA GLY A 845 46.86 7.06 -48.23
C GLY A 845 45.64 7.62 -47.49
N GLY A 846 45.74 8.69 -46.68
CA GLY A 846 46.96 9.36 -46.18
C GLY A 846 46.68 10.70 -45.49
N LEU A 847 47.52 11.06 -44.50
CA LEU A 847 47.62 12.35 -43.78
C LEU A 847 46.38 12.73 -42.91
N ASP A 848 46.49 13.57 -41.87
CA ASP A 848 47.52 14.60 -41.62
C ASP A 848 48.15 14.58 -40.20
N GLN A 849 49.22 15.37 -40.04
CA GLN A 849 50.01 15.54 -38.80
C GLN A 849 49.80 16.95 -38.18
N GLY A 850 50.21 17.25 -36.94
CA GLY A 850 50.89 16.42 -35.93
C GLY A 850 51.26 17.22 -34.68
N SER A 851 52.37 16.85 -34.03
CA SER A 851 52.90 17.51 -32.83
C SER A 851 54.42 17.28 -32.72
N ASP A 852 55.17 18.32 -32.35
CA ASP A 852 56.61 18.20 -32.07
C ASP A 852 56.92 17.43 -30.78
N ALA A 853 58.18 16.98 -30.67
CA ALA A 853 58.72 16.09 -29.62
C ALA A 853 59.94 16.80 -28.93
N PRO A 854 60.93 16.15 -28.24
CA PRO A 854 61.09 14.73 -27.85
C PRO A 854 61.72 14.45 -26.44
N THR A 855 61.89 13.15 -26.11
CA THR A 855 62.76 12.57 -25.04
C THR A 855 62.33 12.78 -23.56
N ARG A 856 62.77 12.00 -22.54
CA ARG A 856 63.86 10.99 -22.41
C ARG A 856 63.38 9.66 -21.75
N ASP A 857 64.31 8.73 -21.61
CA ASP A 857 64.16 7.26 -21.46
C ASP A 857 64.17 6.69 -20.02
N TYR A 858 64.06 5.35 -19.96
CA TYR A 858 64.48 4.36 -18.94
C TYR A 858 63.46 3.71 -17.96
N GLU A 859 63.27 2.40 -18.19
CA GLU A 859 63.02 1.28 -17.24
C GLU A 859 61.72 1.23 -16.41
N ARG A 860 61.05 0.06 -16.24
CA ARG A 860 61.34 -1.33 -16.69
C ARG A 860 60.06 -2.19 -16.83
N GLU A 861 60.18 -3.35 -17.48
CA GLU A 861 59.14 -4.37 -17.78
C GLU A 861 58.42 -4.92 -16.52
N ASP A 862 57.16 -5.39 -16.50
CA ASP A 862 56.23 -5.96 -17.51
C ASP A 862 56.33 -7.50 -17.73
N SER A 863 55.26 -8.13 -18.27
CA SER A 863 54.97 -9.58 -18.44
C SER A 863 54.50 -10.34 -17.18
N ASP A 864 53.41 -11.14 -17.09
CA ASP A 864 52.19 -11.49 -17.88
C ASP A 864 51.99 -13.02 -18.12
N SER A 865 51.00 -13.62 -17.43
CA SER A 865 50.29 -14.88 -17.79
C SER A 865 51.18 -16.17 -17.94
N PRO A 866 50.72 -17.34 -18.45
CA PRO A 866 49.36 -17.86 -18.73
C PRO A 866 49.04 -19.32 -18.22
N ARG A 867 47.73 -19.62 -18.08
CA ARG A 867 47.00 -20.87 -18.48
C ARG A 867 47.32 -22.31 -17.95
N HIS A 868 46.22 -22.95 -17.49
CA HIS A 868 45.73 -24.34 -17.77
C HIS A 868 46.27 -25.63 -17.07
N SER A 869 45.36 -26.27 -16.31
CA SER A 869 44.93 -27.70 -16.40
C SER A 869 45.33 -28.78 -15.35
N THR A 870 44.26 -29.42 -14.81
CA THR A 870 44.08 -30.85 -14.42
C THR A 870 44.83 -31.52 -13.24
N ALA A 871 44.09 -31.66 -12.12
CA ALA A 871 43.76 -32.90 -11.37
C ALA A 871 44.84 -33.79 -10.68
N SER A 872 44.69 -34.03 -9.36
CA SER A 872 44.46 -35.38 -8.74
C SER A 872 44.43 -35.37 -7.17
N ASN A 873 43.92 -36.45 -6.56
CA ASN A 873 43.69 -36.64 -5.11
C ASN A 873 44.93 -37.07 -4.27
N SER A 874 44.92 -36.80 -2.96
CA SER A 874 44.97 -37.82 -1.86
C SER A 874 44.96 -37.15 -0.46
N SER A 875 45.00 -37.93 0.65
CA SER A 875 44.35 -37.54 1.93
C SER A 875 44.94 -38.06 3.26
N ASN A 876 44.67 -37.31 4.35
CA ASN A 876 44.61 -37.71 5.78
C ASN A 876 45.95 -38.08 6.51
N LEU A 877 46.08 -38.15 7.85
CA LEU A 877 45.13 -38.13 9.01
C LEU A 877 45.28 -36.83 9.88
N SER A 878 45.23 -36.66 11.23
CA SER A 878 45.30 -37.50 12.47
C SER A 878 44.64 -36.84 13.72
N SER A 879 44.55 -37.61 14.82
CA SER A 879 43.97 -37.29 16.17
C SER A 879 45.02 -36.67 17.16
N PRO A 880 44.77 -36.32 18.46
CA PRO A 880 44.01 -37.05 19.52
C PRO A 880 43.09 -36.15 20.45
N PRO A 881 42.97 -36.28 21.81
CA PRO A 881 41.79 -36.87 22.47
C PRO A 881 41.11 -35.98 23.57
N SER A 882 40.39 -36.59 24.53
CA SER A 882 39.53 -35.95 25.57
C SER A 882 39.27 -36.94 26.76
N PRO A 883 38.40 -36.72 27.77
CA PRO A 883 38.38 -35.65 28.81
C PRO A 883 38.10 -36.14 30.27
N VAL A 884 38.46 -35.38 31.33
CA VAL A 884 37.94 -35.56 32.73
C VAL A 884 37.89 -34.24 33.53
N SER A 885 37.03 -34.14 34.56
CA SER A 885 36.91 -33.03 35.57
C SER A 885 37.28 -33.54 36.98
N PRO A 886 37.00 -32.87 38.14
CA PRO A 886 36.84 -31.44 38.51
C PRO A 886 37.77 -31.04 39.71
N HIS A 887 37.66 -29.83 40.32
CA HIS A 887 37.65 -29.57 41.80
C HIS A 887 37.57 -28.06 42.19
N LYS A 888 37.61 -27.73 43.50
CA LYS A 888 37.35 -26.39 44.11
C LYS A 888 38.57 -25.81 44.87
N THR A 889 38.71 -24.48 44.88
CA THR A 889 39.10 -23.56 46.02
C THR A 889 38.86 -22.11 45.53
N LYS A 890 38.46 -21.08 46.31
CA LYS A 890 39.10 -20.37 47.46
C LYS A 890 40.51 -19.82 47.12
N SER A 891 40.91 -18.59 47.50
CA SER A 891 40.26 -17.50 48.26
C SER A 891 41.14 -16.21 48.23
N LEU A 892 40.66 -15.13 48.88
CA LEU A 892 41.33 -13.85 49.17
C LEU A 892 41.42 -12.87 47.97
N SER A 893 41.07 -11.57 48.03
CA SER A 893 40.80 -10.53 49.06
C SER A 893 42.01 -9.72 49.56
N LEU A 894 41.95 -8.39 49.37
CA LEU A 894 42.55 -7.38 50.24
C LEU A 894 41.85 -6.02 50.02
N GLU A 895 41.77 -5.20 51.06
CA GLU A 895 41.01 -3.94 51.14
C GLU A 895 41.93 -2.72 51.35
N SER A 896 41.55 -1.57 50.78
CA SER A 896 41.72 -0.20 51.30
C SER A 896 41.08 0.74 50.25
N SER A 897 40.09 1.60 50.51
CA SER A 897 39.79 2.55 51.61
C SER A 897 40.27 3.97 51.30
N ASP A 898 39.45 4.93 51.75
CA ASP A 898 39.67 6.39 51.79
C ASP A 898 39.70 7.16 50.45
N HIS A 899 39.29 8.44 50.36
CA HIS A 899 38.17 9.20 50.98
C HIS A 899 38.11 10.59 50.27
N VAL A 900 36.97 11.31 50.27
CA VAL A 900 36.87 12.80 50.01
C VAL A 900 37.22 13.24 48.55
N SER A 901 36.73 14.35 47.94
CA SER A 901 35.50 15.17 48.10
C SER A 901 35.38 16.25 46.99
N TRP A 902 34.15 16.49 46.50
CA TRP A 902 33.61 17.75 45.90
C TRP A 902 34.07 18.30 44.52
N ASP A 903 33.15 19.09 43.96
CA ASP A 903 33.20 20.17 42.94
C ASP A 903 33.93 20.02 41.59
N SER A 904 33.13 19.80 40.53
CA SER A 904 32.90 20.75 39.42
C SER A 904 31.72 20.34 38.54
#